data_AF-A0AAJ2LF85-F1
#
_entry.id   AF-A0AAJ2LF85-F1
#
_cell.length_a   1.000
_cell.length_b   1.000
_cell.length_c   1.000
_cell.angle_alpha   90.00
_cell.angle_beta   90.00
_cell.angle_gamma   90.00
#
_symmetry.space_group_name_H-M   'P 1'
#
loop_
_entity.id
_entity.type
_entity.pdbx_description
1 polymer ?
#
loop_
_entity_poly.entity_id
_entity_poly.type
_entity_poly.pdbx_seq_one_letter_code
_entity_poly.pdbx_strand_id
1 'polypeptide(L)'
;MNYPPTEEIKFGPFCLLPERAMLLRDEEPVRLGSRAAEILILLVRNAGTLVSKSEIISEVWPNTTVVEANLSVHMSALRRALDDDSVSSSYIATVPGRGYRFVAPVVVEQNGASHVGTEGDRPSNLPLLMTRLIGRSDILHALQTKLHEQRLTTIVGTGGVGKTALALNVAERQLRRWRDGVWIADFASLADAELVSSTVATVLGLEVRSSNPMPAIINALANKEMLLLFDNCEHVIEAVATIAYGVLQSARAVSILATSREPLAIPGETVVRLDPLGVPPENELVGAQEALHYSAIQLLCERAQSIDSAFELTDADALAASLICRKLGGVPLAIEFASALVPIFGLKGLSTRLDDRLRLLGDGHRSALPRHRTLMAALDWSYQLLDQQDQRIFRQLAVFSGGFTIEAVTAVAGVGVDDAAVAETIARLVRKSLVTADLRDARLRFRLLETTRAFAIGALDQAGEAPDAARLHAEYFASALHGHGELAPASLDHVPFVLELDNIRTALRWATSSDGEVSIALAIGAGALPIWFGLSLLTECGTRMGALMNGLDPALRQSPHGAAIDIAIQATEIFTVGARDTSYQDWTERQQIAMDRDQLLERVRLLLGRWTYNIRMPDYELADQQARELESLAHLTEIANPDDVPLAYLVDRAHLGATAAWARGTTLHHIGDLSAARDYLERFLVEETPAMRAFFMTITGFDRRSDVFGLLSIAKCLQGDIEGGLADAASAIREARSTRKALPINEALQWACFTMLLMNEPVANISPLVDEMLSTSKNHSLFSHYGVALCLKGCLAAASGRHETAVDRLQAGLSQLQSAHYGPFDPFFVGVMATSLMTLGQINEARESMAAFEQRRVTHHGFCGPEYVRRKALLSALTGNRTAAEEDLRVATDEAIRQSSQLWHLRAGSDLAALYEGRQRASDARRARDDLDRLVSPAMVALDALARW
;
A
#
# COMPACT_ATOMS: atom_id res chain seq x y z
N MET A 1 19.91 -2.06 30.51
CA MET A 1 18.72 -1.81 31.35
C MET A 1 18.29 -3.15 31.93
N ASN A 2 18.21 -3.28 33.26
CA ASN A 2 17.63 -4.47 33.90
C ASN A 2 16.12 -4.43 33.64
N TYR A 3 15.62 -5.32 32.80
CA TYR A 3 14.18 -5.48 32.61
C TYR A 3 13.54 -6.08 33.87
N PRO A 4 12.31 -5.69 34.24
CA PRO A 4 11.57 -6.35 35.32
C PRO A 4 11.33 -7.84 35.01
N PRO A 5 11.15 -8.69 36.03
CA PRO A 5 10.85 -10.11 35.82
C PRO A 5 9.55 -10.25 35.02
N THR A 6 9.59 -11.06 33.96
CA THR A 6 8.42 -11.32 33.10
C THR A 6 7.52 -12.32 33.81
N GLU A 7 6.26 -11.94 34.03
CA GLU A 7 5.24 -12.81 34.63
C GLU A 7 4.86 -13.94 33.65
N GLU A 8 4.97 -15.19 34.06
CA GLU A 8 4.47 -16.35 33.30
C GLU A 8 3.31 -16.99 34.06
N ILE A 9 2.18 -17.19 33.38
CA ILE A 9 1.00 -17.79 33.97
C ILE A 9 0.71 -19.13 33.31
N LYS A 10 0.85 -20.24 34.05
CA LYS A 10 0.70 -21.61 33.56
C LYS A 10 -0.64 -22.22 33.99
N PHE A 11 -1.30 -22.92 33.07
CA PHE A 11 -2.52 -23.70 33.31
C PHE A 11 -2.65 -24.82 32.28
N GLY A 12 -2.88 -26.06 32.72
CA GLY A 12 -2.91 -27.22 31.81
C GLY A 12 -1.62 -27.32 30.97
N PRO A 13 -1.70 -27.58 29.65
CA PRO A 13 -0.54 -27.58 28.74
C PRO A 13 -0.12 -26.17 28.29
N PHE A 14 -0.73 -25.11 28.84
CA PHE A 14 -0.57 -23.75 28.36
C PHE A 14 0.31 -22.89 29.27
N CYS A 15 1.05 -21.97 28.65
CA CYS A 15 1.78 -20.89 29.29
C CYS A 15 1.37 -19.54 28.67
N LEU A 16 0.78 -18.66 29.46
CA LEU A 16 0.38 -17.32 29.08
C LEU A 16 1.43 -16.31 29.52
N LEU A 17 1.86 -15.46 28.59
CA LEU A 17 2.79 -14.35 28.81
C LEU A 17 2.02 -13.02 28.72
N PRO A 18 1.55 -12.45 29.84
CA PRO A 18 0.62 -11.32 29.83
C PRO A 18 1.21 -10.07 29.17
N GLU A 19 2.49 -9.77 29.42
CA GLU A 19 3.17 -8.59 28.84
C GLU A 19 3.30 -8.67 27.30
N ARG A 20 3.25 -9.87 26.73
CA ARG A 20 3.35 -10.11 25.29
C ARG A 20 1.99 -10.45 24.66
N ALA A 21 0.92 -10.52 25.45
CA ALA A 21 -0.39 -11.04 25.04
C ALA A 21 -0.30 -12.36 24.27
N MET A 22 0.64 -13.25 24.67
CA MET A 22 0.97 -14.47 23.94
C MET A 22 0.62 -15.71 24.77
N LEU A 23 -0.06 -16.66 24.14
CA LEU A 23 -0.35 -17.97 24.70
C LEU A 23 0.57 -19.01 24.02
N LEU A 24 1.17 -19.89 24.80
CA LEU A 24 1.95 -21.03 24.33
C LEU A 24 1.24 -22.31 24.75
N ARG A 25 1.34 -23.37 23.94
CA ARG A 25 0.97 -24.75 24.28
C ARG A 25 2.19 -25.62 24.04
N ASP A 26 2.69 -26.31 25.07
CA ASP A 26 3.89 -27.14 24.96
C ASP A 26 5.07 -26.40 24.28
N GLU A 27 5.30 -25.13 24.65
CA GLU A 27 6.30 -24.20 24.07
C GLU A 27 6.02 -23.71 22.64
N GLU A 28 4.92 -24.10 22.00
CA GLU A 28 4.50 -23.61 20.68
C GLU A 28 3.49 -22.45 20.80
N PRO A 29 3.66 -21.32 20.08
CA PRO A 29 2.71 -20.22 20.11
C PRO A 29 1.32 -20.61 19.60
N VAL A 30 0.32 -20.40 20.44
CA VAL A 30 -1.10 -20.48 20.08
C VAL A 30 -1.52 -19.10 19.59
N ARG A 31 -1.81 -18.98 18.30
CA ARG A 31 -2.24 -17.70 17.73
C ARG A 31 -3.60 -17.29 18.31
N LEU A 32 -3.62 -16.16 18.99
CA LEU A 32 -4.80 -15.57 19.63
C LEU A 32 -4.93 -14.12 19.13
N GLY A 33 -6.16 -13.65 18.88
CA GLY A 33 -6.38 -12.23 18.60
C GLY A 33 -6.07 -11.37 19.83
N SER A 34 -5.61 -10.14 19.64
CA SER A 34 -5.21 -9.23 20.73
C SER A 34 -6.27 -9.09 21.82
N ARG A 35 -7.53 -8.84 21.43
CA ARG A 35 -8.66 -8.73 22.37
C ARG A 35 -9.02 -10.06 23.04
N ALA A 36 -8.90 -11.18 22.33
CA ALA A 36 -9.06 -12.48 22.97
C ALA A 36 -7.98 -12.69 24.03
N ALA A 37 -6.74 -12.27 23.77
CA ALA A 37 -5.65 -12.39 24.73
C ALA A 37 -5.88 -11.53 25.96
N GLU A 38 -6.37 -10.30 25.79
CA GLU A 38 -6.77 -9.42 26.89
C GLU A 38 -7.91 -10.02 27.73
N ILE A 39 -8.94 -10.58 27.09
CA ILE A 39 -10.01 -11.29 27.81
C ILE A 39 -9.45 -12.49 28.57
N LEU A 40 -8.56 -13.28 27.97
CA LEU A 40 -7.94 -14.43 28.63
C LEU A 40 -7.08 -13.99 29.81
N ILE A 41 -6.28 -12.94 29.66
CA ILE A 41 -5.49 -12.34 30.74
C ILE A 41 -6.41 -11.89 31.87
N LEU A 42 -7.50 -11.19 31.56
CA LEU A 42 -8.48 -10.74 32.55
C LEU A 42 -9.12 -11.92 33.30
N LEU A 43 -9.54 -12.96 32.59
CA LEU A 43 -10.16 -14.16 33.18
C LEU A 43 -9.17 -14.97 34.02
N VAL A 44 -7.94 -15.16 33.54
CA VAL A 44 -6.89 -15.92 34.23
C VAL A 44 -6.40 -15.17 35.49
N ARG A 45 -6.28 -13.84 35.43
CA ARG A 45 -5.98 -13.00 36.61
C ARG A 45 -7.08 -13.04 37.66
N ASN A 46 -8.32 -13.32 37.24
CA ASN A 46 -9.49 -13.50 38.07
C ASN A 46 -9.88 -15.00 38.18
N ALA A 47 -8.90 -15.91 38.13
CA ALA A 47 -9.18 -17.34 38.19
C ALA A 47 -9.94 -17.72 39.48
N GLY A 48 -11.00 -18.51 39.32
CA GLY A 48 -11.91 -18.90 40.38
C GLY A 48 -13.03 -17.89 40.71
N THR A 49 -12.93 -16.63 40.26
CA THR A 49 -13.98 -15.61 40.50
C THR A 49 -14.84 -15.39 39.25
N LEU A 50 -16.07 -14.92 39.46
CA LEU A 50 -16.97 -14.57 38.36
C LEU A 50 -16.63 -13.16 37.88
N VAL A 51 -16.29 -13.02 36.60
CA VAL A 51 -16.14 -11.72 35.93
C VAL A 51 -17.40 -11.47 35.11
N SER A 52 -18.09 -10.35 35.39
CA SER A 52 -19.34 -10.02 34.70
C SER A 52 -19.11 -9.61 33.25
N LYS A 53 -20.12 -9.77 32.39
CA LYS A 53 -20.01 -9.32 30.99
C LYS A 53 -19.70 -7.83 30.88
N SER A 54 -20.31 -7.01 31.74
CA SER A 54 -20.07 -5.57 31.81
C SER A 54 -18.64 -5.21 32.21
N GLU A 55 -18.03 -5.94 33.16
CA GLU A 55 -16.64 -5.72 33.56
C GLU A 55 -15.67 -6.09 32.44
N ILE A 56 -15.90 -7.23 31.76
CA ILE A 56 -15.08 -7.61 30.61
C ILE A 56 -15.21 -6.57 29.49
N ILE A 57 -16.43 -6.08 29.23
CA ILE A 57 -16.65 -5.06 28.22
C ILE A 57 -15.93 -3.75 28.58
N SER A 58 -16.05 -3.28 29.83
CA SER A 58 -15.42 -2.03 30.25
C SER A 58 -13.90 -2.08 30.31
N GLU A 59 -13.32 -3.23 30.67
CA GLU A 59 -11.86 -3.38 30.77
C GLU A 59 -11.20 -3.60 29.41
N VAL A 60 -11.79 -4.44 28.56
CA VAL A 60 -11.21 -4.80 27.26
C VAL A 60 -11.56 -3.73 26.20
N TRP A 61 -12.71 -3.06 26.32
CA TRP A 61 -13.15 -2.03 25.37
C TRP A 61 -13.56 -0.71 26.08
N PRO A 62 -12.63 0.00 26.75
CA PRO A 62 -12.95 1.18 27.55
C PRO A 62 -13.48 2.39 26.75
N ASN A 63 -13.16 2.47 25.45
CA ASN A 63 -13.50 3.59 24.56
C ASN A 63 -14.38 3.16 23.37
N THR A 64 -15.13 2.06 23.48
CA THR A 64 -15.92 1.53 22.35
C THR A 64 -17.27 0.99 22.84
N THR A 65 -18.36 1.34 22.17
CA THR A 65 -19.69 0.81 22.48
C THR A 65 -19.79 -0.62 21.95
N VAL A 66 -19.68 -1.61 22.84
CA VAL A 66 -19.66 -3.03 22.46
C VAL A 66 -20.92 -3.73 23.00
N VAL A 67 -21.69 -4.33 22.10
CA VAL A 67 -22.84 -5.17 22.45
C VAL A 67 -22.39 -6.56 22.90
N GLU A 68 -23.16 -7.23 23.77
CA GLU A 68 -22.81 -8.54 24.34
C GLU A 68 -22.52 -9.63 23.28
N ALA A 69 -23.09 -9.50 22.08
CA ALA A 69 -22.85 -10.40 20.96
C ALA A 69 -21.36 -10.44 20.56
N ASN A 70 -20.64 -9.31 20.61
CA ASN A 70 -19.21 -9.25 20.29
C ASN A 70 -18.37 -10.04 21.31
N LEU A 71 -18.70 -9.91 22.61
CA LEU A 71 -18.06 -10.70 23.67
C LEU A 71 -18.27 -12.21 23.46
N SER A 72 -19.46 -12.62 23.01
CA SER A 72 -19.74 -14.03 22.73
C SER A 72 -18.89 -14.62 21.58
N VAL A 73 -18.54 -13.80 20.58
CA VAL A 73 -17.66 -14.19 19.47
C VAL A 73 -16.23 -14.42 19.98
N HIS A 74 -15.68 -13.48 20.77
CA HIS A 74 -14.34 -13.63 21.35
C HIS A 74 -14.25 -14.77 22.37
N MET A 75 -15.31 -15.01 23.15
CA MET A 75 -15.37 -16.16 24.06
C MET A 75 -15.40 -17.50 23.32
N SER A 76 -16.10 -17.56 22.19
CA SER A 76 -16.09 -18.75 21.33
C SER A 76 -14.70 -18.97 20.71
N ALA A 77 -14.00 -17.90 20.34
CA ALA A 77 -12.62 -17.97 19.86
C ALA A 77 -11.67 -18.50 20.94
N LEU A 78 -11.82 -18.02 22.17
CA LEU A 78 -11.00 -18.43 23.32
C LEU A 78 -11.16 -19.89 23.69
N ARG A 79 -12.41 -20.37 23.79
CA ARG A 79 -12.67 -21.78 24.11
C ARG A 79 -12.05 -22.72 23.09
N ARG A 80 -12.13 -22.37 21.80
CA ARG A 80 -11.50 -23.14 20.72
C ARG A 80 -9.97 -23.15 20.83
N ALA A 81 -9.35 -22.01 21.14
CA ALA A 81 -7.90 -21.95 21.31
C ALA A 81 -7.40 -22.79 22.51
N LEU A 82 -8.26 -23.02 23.50
CA LEU A 82 -7.99 -23.79 24.72
C LEU A 82 -8.42 -25.26 24.64
N ASP A 83 -8.96 -25.72 23.50
CA ASP A 83 -9.62 -27.03 23.37
C ASP A 83 -10.72 -27.28 24.43
N ASP A 84 -11.46 -26.24 24.80
CA ASP A 84 -12.37 -26.21 25.96
C ASP A 84 -13.86 -26.43 25.63
N ASP A 85 -14.17 -27.35 24.71
CA ASP A 85 -15.52 -27.56 24.16
C ASP A 85 -16.26 -28.79 24.74
N SER A 86 -15.81 -29.35 25.88
CA SER A 86 -16.44 -30.53 26.52
C SER A 86 -17.56 -30.20 27.52
N VAL A 87 -18.42 -31.18 27.84
CA VAL A 87 -19.61 -31.09 28.72
C VAL A 87 -19.32 -30.48 30.11
N SER A 88 -18.07 -30.55 30.58
CA SER A 88 -17.56 -29.77 31.70
C SER A 88 -16.42 -28.88 31.19
N SER A 89 -16.66 -27.58 31.00
CA SER A 89 -15.60 -26.64 30.63
C SER A 89 -14.43 -26.77 31.62
N SER A 90 -13.28 -27.17 31.09
CA SER A 90 -12.03 -27.38 31.82
C SER A 90 -11.33 -26.06 32.13
N TYR A 91 -11.58 -25.00 31.34
CA TYR A 91 -10.91 -23.71 31.51
C TYR A 91 -11.87 -22.53 31.73
N ILE A 92 -12.95 -22.36 30.97
CA ILE A 92 -13.85 -21.19 31.02
C ILE A 92 -15.31 -21.63 31.19
N ALA A 93 -15.86 -21.50 32.41
CA ALA A 93 -17.27 -21.77 32.70
C ALA A 93 -18.15 -20.54 32.44
N THR A 94 -19.28 -20.72 31.73
CA THR A 94 -20.33 -19.70 31.61
C THR A 94 -21.22 -19.72 32.85
N VAL A 95 -21.48 -18.56 33.45
CA VAL A 95 -22.57 -18.38 34.42
C VAL A 95 -23.73 -17.67 33.70
N PRO A 96 -24.84 -18.38 33.40
CA PRO A 96 -25.95 -17.85 32.62
C PRO A 96 -26.44 -16.49 33.14
N GLY A 97 -26.56 -15.52 32.24
CA GLY A 97 -27.04 -14.17 32.56
C GLY A 97 -26.12 -13.31 33.42
N ARG A 98 -24.92 -13.77 33.80
CA ARG A 98 -24.01 -13.01 34.69
C ARG A 98 -22.63 -12.76 34.10
N GLY A 99 -21.98 -13.77 33.52
CA GLY A 99 -20.61 -13.62 33.01
C GLY A 99 -19.84 -14.93 32.89
N TYR A 100 -18.53 -14.86 33.05
CA TYR A 100 -17.61 -15.98 32.84
C TYR A 100 -16.67 -16.17 34.03
N ARG A 101 -16.22 -17.41 34.24
CA ARG A 101 -15.26 -17.77 35.29
C ARG A 101 -14.17 -18.66 34.69
N PHE A 102 -12.91 -18.33 34.95
CA PHE A 102 -11.81 -19.25 34.67
C PHE A 102 -11.72 -20.31 35.78
N VAL A 103 -11.83 -21.60 35.43
CA VAL A 103 -12.00 -22.70 36.39
C VAL A 103 -10.80 -23.64 36.47
N ALA A 104 -9.83 -23.54 35.57
CA ALA A 104 -8.59 -24.30 35.67
C ALA A 104 -7.68 -23.77 36.78
N PRO A 105 -6.91 -24.63 37.46
CA PRO A 105 -5.85 -24.20 38.37
C PRO A 105 -4.80 -23.36 37.63
N VAL A 106 -4.44 -22.22 38.20
CA VAL A 106 -3.46 -21.28 37.63
C VAL A 106 -2.23 -21.21 38.54
N VAL A 107 -1.04 -21.34 37.95
CA VAL A 107 0.25 -21.15 38.62
C VAL A 107 0.93 -19.94 38.02
N VAL A 108 1.26 -18.96 38.86
CA VAL A 108 2.03 -17.78 38.44
C VAL A 108 3.48 -17.99 38.84
N GLU A 109 4.38 -18.02 37.86
CA GLU A 109 5.82 -18.12 38.07
C GLU A 109 6.48 -16.78 37.73
N GLN A 110 7.37 -16.31 38.60
CA GLN A 110 8.26 -15.19 38.31
C GLN A 110 9.60 -15.74 37.89
N ASN A 111 9.89 -15.75 36.58
CA ASN A 111 11.14 -16.30 36.07
C ASN A 111 12.17 -15.19 35.80
N GLY A 112 13.37 -15.35 36.35
CA GLY A 112 14.50 -14.43 36.19
C GLY A 112 15.41 -14.77 35.00
N ALA A 113 14.98 -15.68 34.11
CA ALA A 113 15.79 -16.15 33.00
C ALA A 113 15.40 -15.48 31.69
N SER A 114 16.33 -14.72 31.13
CA SER A 114 16.24 -14.16 29.79
C SER A 114 16.26 -15.27 28.75
N HIS A 115 15.09 -15.62 28.19
CA HIS A 115 15.09 -16.32 26.92
C HIS A 115 15.59 -15.37 25.83
N VAL A 116 16.69 -15.83 25.22
CA VAL A 116 17.48 -15.19 24.16
C VAL A 116 16.58 -14.69 23.03
N GLY A 117 16.88 -13.45 22.60
CA GLY A 117 16.70 -12.86 21.27
C GLY A 117 15.57 -13.36 20.37
N THR A 118 14.76 -12.40 19.93
CA THR A 118 13.95 -12.41 18.70
C THR A 118 14.67 -13.10 17.52
N GLU A 119 14.45 -14.40 17.34
CA GLU A 119 14.64 -15.09 16.07
C GLU A 119 13.33 -15.77 15.69
N GLY A 120 12.66 -15.21 14.66
CA GLY A 120 11.77 -15.98 13.81
C GLY A 120 10.28 -15.69 13.89
N ASP A 121 9.86 -14.43 13.78
CA ASP A 121 8.63 -14.17 13.01
C ASP A 121 9.06 -13.70 11.63
N ARG A 122 9.00 -14.60 10.64
CA ARG A 122 9.28 -14.25 9.25
C ARG A 122 8.10 -13.44 8.73
N PRO A 123 8.33 -12.40 7.92
CA PRO A 123 7.26 -11.49 7.51
C PRO A 123 6.13 -12.23 6.79
N SER A 124 4.89 -11.90 7.15
CA SER A 124 3.68 -12.53 6.59
C SER A 124 2.44 -11.68 6.79
N ASN A 125 1.47 -11.78 5.88
CA ASN A 125 0.13 -11.21 5.98
C ASN A 125 -0.97 -12.29 6.06
N LEU A 126 -0.64 -13.54 6.39
CA LEU A 126 -1.60 -14.64 6.46
C LEU A 126 -2.62 -14.45 7.62
N PRO A 127 -3.91 -14.74 7.39
CA PRO A 127 -4.93 -14.69 8.43
C PRO A 127 -4.72 -15.75 9.52
N LEU A 128 -5.24 -15.46 10.72
CA LEU A 128 -5.30 -16.43 11.81
C LEU A 128 -6.25 -17.59 11.46
N LEU A 129 -5.77 -18.82 11.51
CA LEU A 129 -6.59 -20.00 11.28
C LEU A 129 -7.34 -20.40 12.56
N MET A 130 -8.67 -20.32 12.51
CA MET A 130 -9.54 -20.56 13.67
C MET A 130 -10.32 -21.88 13.61
N THR A 131 -10.19 -22.62 12.51
CA THR A 131 -10.89 -23.88 12.28
C THR A 131 -9.88 -24.99 12.04
N ARG A 132 -10.01 -26.07 12.81
CA ARG A 132 -9.23 -27.28 12.62
C ARG A 132 -9.55 -27.87 11.25
N LEU A 133 -8.50 -28.29 10.55
CA LEU A 133 -8.65 -28.96 9.27
C LEU A 133 -8.96 -30.45 9.49
N ILE A 134 -10.22 -30.86 9.30
CA ILE A 134 -10.68 -32.25 9.52
C ILE A 134 -10.38 -33.12 8.30
N GLY A 135 -9.75 -34.28 8.51
CA GLY A 135 -9.57 -35.31 7.47
C GLY A 135 -8.67 -34.92 6.29
N ARG A 136 -7.77 -33.95 6.48
CA ARG A 136 -6.87 -33.45 5.41
C ARG A 136 -5.38 -33.59 5.73
N SER A 137 -5.00 -34.37 6.74
CA SER A 137 -3.61 -34.53 7.15
C SER A 137 -2.71 -35.03 6.02
N ASP A 138 -3.16 -36.05 5.29
CA ASP A 138 -2.37 -36.68 4.22
C ASP A 138 -2.12 -35.72 3.04
N ILE A 139 -3.18 -35.03 2.58
CA ILE A 139 -3.05 -34.07 1.47
C ILE A 139 -2.26 -32.83 1.88
N LEU A 140 -2.36 -32.42 3.14
CA LEU A 140 -1.54 -31.34 3.69
C LEU A 140 -0.06 -31.72 3.63
N HIS A 141 0.31 -32.91 4.11
CA HIS A 141 1.69 -33.40 4.02
C HIS A 141 2.17 -33.52 2.56
N ALA A 142 1.32 -34.06 1.67
CA ALA A 142 1.64 -34.16 0.24
C ALA A 142 1.87 -32.78 -0.41
N LEU A 143 1.08 -31.77 -0.05
CA LEU A 143 1.26 -30.39 -0.53
C LEU A 143 2.55 -29.77 -0.01
N GLN A 144 2.93 -30.00 1.25
CA GLN A 144 4.21 -29.54 1.79
C GLN A 144 5.38 -30.11 0.98
N THR A 145 5.36 -31.42 0.69
CA THR A 145 6.37 -32.06 -0.15
C THR A 145 6.39 -31.48 -1.57
N LYS A 146 5.22 -31.34 -2.21
CA LYS A 146 5.11 -30.79 -3.57
C LYS A 146 5.63 -29.36 -3.67
N LEU A 147 5.38 -28.52 -2.67
CA LEU A 147 5.92 -27.15 -2.62
C LEU A 147 7.45 -27.10 -2.51
N HIS A 148 8.10 -28.19 -2.08
CA HIS A 148 9.57 -28.29 -2.08
C HIS A 148 10.12 -28.73 -3.44
N GLU A 149 9.34 -29.46 -4.22
CA GLU A 149 9.76 -30.02 -5.52
C GLU A 149 9.37 -29.11 -6.69
N GLN A 150 8.29 -28.35 -6.55
CA GLN A 150 7.64 -27.62 -7.63
C GLN A 150 7.42 -26.16 -7.23
N ARG A 151 7.71 -25.25 -8.17
CA ARG A 151 7.58 -23.81 -7.94
C ARG A 151 6.16 -23.28 -8.18
N LEU A 152 5.29 -24.05 -8.81
CA LEU A 152 3.88 -23.71 -8.97
C LEU A 152 3.02 -24.92 -8.61
N THR A 153 2.21 -24.75 -7.58
CA THR A 153 1.21 -25.75 -7.18
C THR A 153 -0.16 -25.08 -7.14
N THR A 154 -1.14 -25.63 -7.87
CA THR A 154 -2.52 -25.13 -7.87
C THR A 154 -3.44 -26.15 -7.23
N ILE A 155 -4.11 -25.76 -6.14
CA ILE A 155 -5.18 -26.54 -5.51
C ILE A 155 -6.47 -26.28 -6.31
N VAL A 156 -6.94 -27.31 -6.99
CA VAL A 156 -8.14 -27.26 -7.84
C VAL A 156 -9.28 -28.04 -7.19
N GLY A 157 -10.47 -27.47 -7.18
CA GLY A 157 -11.64 -28.13 -6.60
C GLY A 157 -12.90 -27.29 -6.62
N THR A 158 -14.05 -27.93 -6.43
CA THR A 158 -15.37 -27.27 -6.45
C THR A 158 -15.52 -26.24 -5.34
N GLY A 159 -16.49 -25.33 -5.47
CA GLY A 159 -16.82 -24.36 -4.41
C GLY A 159 -17.14 -25.07 -3.08
N GLY A 160 -16.69 -24.49 -1.96
CA GLY A 160 -16.97 -25.02 -0.62
C GLY A 160 -16.20 -26.29 -0.21
N VAL A 161 -15.25 -26.79 -1.03
CA VAL A 161 -14.46 -28.00 -0.72
C VAL A 161 -13.30 -27.79 0.27
N GLY A 162 -13.00 -26.52 0.61
CA GLY A 162 -11.96 -26.15 1.59
C GLY A 162 -10.57 -25.83 1.00
N LYS A 163 -10.48 -25.40 -0.26
CA LYS A 163 -9.21 -25.05 -0.92
C LYS A 163 -8.42 -23.99 -0.15
N THR A 164 -9.04 -22.84 0.12
CA THR A 164 -8.45 -21.73 0.89
C THR A 164 -8.01 -22.18 2.27
N ALA A 165 -8.86 -22.92 3.00
CA ALA A 165 -8.51 -23.43 4.33
C ALA A 165 -7.28 -24.36 4.30
N LEU A 166 -7.18 -25.25 3.31
CA LEU A 166 -6.02 -26.10 3.11
C LEU A 166 -4.78 -25.29 2.73
N ALA A 167 -4.90 -24.34 1.80
CA ALA A 167 -3.80 -23.52 1.32
C ALA A 167 -3.19 -22.67 2.45
N LEU A 168 -4.04 -22.05 3.26
CA LEU A 168 -3.62 -21.28 4.44
C LEU A 168 -2.93 -22.16 5.49
N ASN A 169 -3.47 -23.36 5.78
CA ASN A 169 -2.83 -24.32 6.69
C ASN A 169 -1.45 -24.76 6.20
N VAL A 170 -1.30 -24.96 4.89
CA VAL A 170 -0.01 -25.28 4.27
C VAL A 170 0.94 -24.08 4.36
N ALA A 171 0.47 -22.87 4.03
CA ALA A 171 1.25 -21.64 4.05
C ALA A 171 1.75 -21.29 5.47
N GLU A 172 0.91 -21.44 6.49
CA GLU A 172 1.26 -21.18 7.90
C GLU A 172 2.40 -22.09 8.38
N ARG A 173 2.33 -23.39 8.04
CA ARG A 173 3.40 -24.35 8.35
C ARG A 173 4.70 -24.10 7.58
N GLN A 174 4.69 -23.23 6.58
CA GLN A 174 5.86 -22.86 5.78
C GLN A 174 6.47 -21.52 6.21
N LEU A 175 5.92 -20.82 7.20
CA LEU A 175 6.41 -19.51 7.65
C LEU A 175 7.91 -19.52 7.98
N ARG A 176 8.41 -20.59 8.62
CA ARG A 176 9.83 -20.76 8.97
C ARG A 176 10.70 -21.31 7.82
N ARG A 177 10.15 -21.54 6.63
CA ARG A 177 10.90 -22.10 5.48
C ARG A 177 11.44 -21.01 4.56
N TRP A 178 10.63 -20.00 4.28
CA TRP A 178 10.93 -18.94 3.30
C TRP A 178 11.62 -17.74 3.95
N ARG A 179 12.84 -17.40 3.51
CA ARG A 179 13.64 -16.33 4.15
C ARG A 179 12.95 -14.97 4.07
N ASP A 180 12.33 -14.69 2.93
CA ASP A 180 11.65 -13.42 2.64
C ASP A 180 10.12 -13.50 2.90
N GLY A 181 9.67 -14.55 3.59
CA GLY A 181 8.31 -14.64 4.13
C GLY A 181 7.28 -15.37 3.27
N VAL A 182 6.03 -15.37 3.74
CA VAL A 182 4.86 -15.97 3.07
C VAL A 182 3.75 -14.95 2.95
N TRP A 183 3.29 -14.71 1.73
CA TRP A 183 2.38 -13.60 1.42
C TRP A 183 1.17 -14.08 0.65
N ILE A 184 -0.04 -13.68 1.07
CA ILE A 184 -1.29 -13.95 0.38
C ILE A 184 -1.76 -12.72 -0.40
N ALA A 185 -2.10 -12.95 -1.67
CA ALA A 185 -2.93 -12.08 -2.48
C ALA A 185 -4.29 -12.77 -2.64
N ASP A 186 -5.31 -12.20 -1.98
CA ASP A 186 -6.69 -12.64 -2.09
C ASP A 186 -7.35 -11.88 -3.24
N PHE A 187 -7.86 -12.62 -4.23
CA PHE A 187 -8.52 -12.03 -5.39
C PHE A 187 -10.05 -12.06 -5.27
N ALA A 188 -10.65 -12.62 -4.21
CA ALA A 188 -12.10 -12.85 -4.09
C ALA A 188 -12.98 -11.64 -4.43
N SER A 189 -12.50 -10.45 -4.08
CA SER A 189 -13.21 -9.18 -4.17
C SER A 189 -12.95 -8.44 -5.50
N LEU A 190 -11.98 -8.89 -6.31
CA LEU A 190 -11.62 -8.23 -7.55
C LEU A 190 -12.68 -8.49 -8.63
N ALA A 191 -13.23 -7.41 -9.17
CA ALA A 191 -14.12 -7.48 -10.31
C ALA A 191 -13.44 -7.16 -11.64
N ASP A 192 -12.22 -6.63 -11.58
CA ASP A 192 -11.45 -6.15 -12.73
C ASP A 192 -10.11 -6.87 -12.74
N ALA A 193 -9.87 -7.65 -13.80
CA ALA A 193 -8.66 -8.45 -13.96
C ALA A 193 -7.39 -7.60 -14.08
N GLU A 194 -7.51 -6.33 -14.50
CA GLU A 194 -6.37 -5.42 -14.59
C GLU A 194 -5.75 -5.10 -13.21
N LEU A 195 -6.54 -5.23 -12.13
CA LEU A 195 -6.09 -4.99 -10.75
C LEU A 195 -5.27 -6.14 -10.15
N VAL A 196 -5.20 -7.31 -10.80
CA VAL A 196 -4.46 -8.46 -10.24
C VAL A 196 -3.01 -8.09 -9.94
N SER A 197 -2.35 -7.41 -10.87
CA SER A 197 -0.95 -7.07 -10.70
C SER A 197 -0.74 -5.94 -9.69
N SER A 198 -1.65 -4.96 -9.59
CA SER A 198 -1.57 -3.92 -8.56
C SER A 198 -1.84 -4.50 -7.16
N THR A 199 -2.75 -5.45 -7.02
CA THR A 199 -2.98 -6.18 -5.76
C THR A 199 -1.72 -6.93 -5.32
N VAL A 200 -1.04 -7.64 -6.23
CA VAL A 200 0.23 -8.30 -5.91
C VAL A 200 1.33 -7.28 -5.55
N ALA A 201 1.43 -6.16 -6.27
CA ALA A 201 2.36 -5.09 -5.95
C ALA A 201 2.12 -4.51 -4.55
N THR A 202 0.86 -4.25 -4.18
CA THR A 202 0.47 -3.76 -2.84
C THR A 202 0.84 -4.75 -1.75
N VAL A 203 0.57 -6.05 -1.96
CA VAL A 203 0.96 -7.12 -1.01
C VAL A 203 2.48 -7.15 -0.80
N LEU A 204 3.26 -6.85 -1.83
CA LEU A 204 4.72 -6.77 -1.78
C LEU A 204 5.25 -5.40 -1.29
N GLY A 205 4.38 -4.43 -1.01
CA GLY A 205 4.76 -3.07 -0.61
C GLY A 205 5.43 -2.24 -1.72
N LEU A 206 5.13 -2.54 -2.98
CA LEU A 206 5.73 -1.85 -4.12
C LEU A 206 4.94 -0.60 -4.51
N GLU A 207 5.62 0.54 -4.48
CA GLU A 207 5.13 1.76 -5.12
C GLU A 207 5.28 1.61 -6.64
N VAL A 208 4.22 1.16 -7.33
CA VAL A 208 4.24 1.08 -8.79
C VAL A 208 3.64 2.36 -9.37
N ARG A 209 4.48 3.12 -10.08
CA ARG A 209 4.09 4.37 -10.76
C ARG A 209 4.02 4.24 -12.28
N SER A 210 3.75 3.04 -12.78
CA SER A 210 3.57 2.75 -14.20
C SER A 210 2.26 2.01 -14.47
N SER A 211 1.76 2.10 -15.70
CA SER A 211 0.58 1.34 -16.16
C SER A 211 0.80 -0.16 -16.20
N ASN A 212 2.04 -0.62 -16.17
CA ASN A 212 2.39 -2.04 -16.12
C ASN A 212 3.28 -2.34 -14.90
N PRO A 213 2.72 -2.80 -13.77
CA PRO A 213 3.48 -3.21 -12.58
C PRO A 213 4.40 -4.43 -12.75
N MET A 214 4.23 -5.23 -13.82
CA MET A 214 4.93 -6.51 -13.96
C MET A 214 6.46 -6.42 -13.87
N PRO A 215 7.16 -5.48 -14.56
CA PRO A 215 8.61 -5.37 -14.46
C PRO A 215 9.08 -5.02 -13.04
N ALA A 216 8.33 -4.17 -12.33
CA ALA A 216 8.61 -3.78 -10.95
C ALA A 216 8.51 -4.99 -10.01
N ILE A 217 7.41 -5.75 -10.11
CA ILE A 217 7.18 -7.00 -9.36
C ILE A 217 8.30 -8.00 -9.63
N ILE A 218 8.61 -8.25 -10.90
CA ILE A 218 9.68 -9.20 -11.29
C ILE A 218 11.02 -8.80 -10.68
N ASN A 219 11.42 -7.53 -10.79
CA ASN A 219 12.69 -7.08 -10.25
C ASN A 219 12.74 -7.16 -8.71
N ALA A 220 11.65 -6.82 -8.04
CA ALA A 220 11.55 -6.93 -6.58
C ALA A 220 11.69 -8.38 -6.09
N LEU A 221 11.18 -9.33 -6.87
CA LEU A 221 11.19 -10.76 -6.56
C LEU A 221 12.49 -11.47 -6.98
N ALA A 222 13.28 -10.89 -7.88
CA ALA A 222 14.42 -11.57 -8.52
C ALA A 222 15.42 -12.21 -7.54
N ASN A 223 15.66 -11.57 -6.39
CA ASN A 223 16.63 -12.02 -5.36
C ASN A 223 15.97 -12.51 -4.06
N LYS A 224 14.67 -12.81 -4.08
CA LYS A 224 13.87 -13.17 -2.91
C LYS A 224 13.61 -14.68 -2.84
N GLU A 225 13.64 -15.24 -1.63
CA GLU A 225 13.20 -16.61 -1.35
C GLU A 225 11.87 -16.56 -0.58
N MET A 226 10.75 -16.65 -1.30
CA MET A 226 9.41 -16.48 -0.73
C MET A 226 8.33 -17.37 -1.35
N LEU A 227 7.24 -17.55 -0.60
CA LEU A 227 6.01 -18.18 -1.08
C LEU A 227 4.92 -17.14 -1.27
N LEU A 228 4.34 -17.11 -2.48
CA LEU A 228 3.16 -16.33 -2.81
C LEU A 228 1.94 -17.26 -2.84
N LEU A 229 0.92 -16.94 -2.04
CA LEU A 229 -0.38 -17.59 -2.06
C LEU A 229 -1.35 -16.73 -2.88
N PHE A 230 -1.79 -17.25 -4.02
CA PHE A 230 -2.83 -16.64 -4.85
C PHE A 230 -4.16 -17.33 -4.56
N ASP A 231 -5.08 -16.65 -3.88
CA ASP A 231 -6.36 -17.23 -3.47
C ASP A 231 -7.50 -16.77 -4.39
N ASN A 232 -8.45 -17.67 -4.67
CA ASN A 232 -9.66 -17.43 -5.48
C ASN A 232 -9.39 -16.96 -6.91
N CYS A 233 -8.52 -17.65 -7.64
CA CYS A 233 -8.07 -17.22 -8.97
C CYS A 233 -9.13 -17.37 -10.08
N GLU A 234 -10.20 -18.14 -9.87
CA GLU A 234 -11.12 -18.61 -10.93
C GLU A 234 -11.76 -17.51 -11.80
N HIS A 235 -12.04 -16.33 -11.24
CA HIS A 235 -12.74 -15.25 -11.95
C HIS A 235 -11.78 -14.28 -12.66
N VAL A 236 -10.48 -14.35 -12.35
CA VAL A 236 -9.40 -13.53 -12.94
C VAL A 236 -8.25 -14.41 -13.44
N ILE A 237 -8.57 -15.63 -13.86
CA ILE A 237 -7.60 -16.71 -14.03
C ILE A 237 -6.54 -16.39 -15.09
N GLU A 238 -6.91 -15.72 -16.19
CA GLU A 238 -5.99 -15.32 -17.26
C GLU A 238 -4.96 -14.30 -16.78
N ALA A 239 -5.39 -13.31 -16.00
CA ALA A 239 -4.51 -12.30 -15.42
C ALA A 239 -3.58 -12.92 -14.37
N VAL A 240 -4.11 -13.81 -13.51
CA VAL A 240 -3.31 -14.54 -12.52
C VAL A 240 -2.28 -15.46 -13.19
N ALA A 241 -2.67 -16.17 -14.25
CA ALA A 241 -1.76 -17.01 -15.03
C ALA A 241 -0.62 -16.18 -15.65
N THR A 242 -0.93 -15.00 -16.18
CA THR A 242 0.05 -14.08 -16.77
C THR A 242 1.09 -13.62 -15.74
N ILE A 243 0.64 -13.17 -14.55
CA ILE A 243 1.57 -12.74 -13.50
C ILE A 243 2.37 -13.91 -12.94
N ALA A 244 1.73 -15.05 -12.67
CA ALA A 244 2.40 -16.25 -12.16
C ALA A 244 3.50 -16.70 -13.13
N TYR A 245 3.22 -16.75 -14.43
CA TYR A 245 4.21 -17.09 -15.45
C TYR A 245 5.40 -16.12 -15.45
N GLY A 246 5.14 -14.80 -15.45
CA GLY A 246 6.20 -13.79 -15.44
C GLY A 246 7.12 -13.88 -14.21
N VAL A 247 6.54 -14.09 -13.03
CA VAL A 247 7.28 -14.31 -11.78
C VAL A 247 8.11 -15.59 -11.85
N LEU A 248 7.52 -16.70 -12.31
CA LEU A 248 8.21 -17.99 -12.35
C LEU A 248 9.40 -18.01 -13.32
N GLN A 249 9.31 -17.29 -14.44
CA GLN A 249 10.42 -17.14 -15.39
C GLN A 249 11.60 -16.35 -14.82
N SER A 250 11.33 -15.36 -13.96
CA SER A 250 12.32 -14.34 -13.59
C SER A 250 12.86 -14.47 -12.17
N ALA A 251 12.07 -14.99 -11.23
CA ALA A 251 12.39 -15.03 -9.80
C ALA A 251 12.60 -16.47 -9.29
N ARG A 252 13.79 -17.04 -9.53
CA ARG A 252 14.07 -18.48 -9.38
C ARG A 252 13.82 -19.09 -7.99
N ALA A 253 13.92 -18.28 -6.93
CA ALA A 253 13.70 -18.72 -5.55
C ALA A 253 12.28 -18.41 -5.02
N VAL A 254 11.37 -17.96 -5.89
CA VAL A 254 9.96 -17.74 -5.56
C VAL A 254 9.12 -18.94 -6.00
N SER A 255 8.22 -19.35 -5.11
CA SER A 255 7.20 -20.38 -5.38
C SER A 255 5.80 -19.80 -5.21
N ILE A 256 4.84 -20.35 -5.95
CA ILE A 256 3.45 -19.94 -5.98
C ILE A 256 2.56 -21.12 -5.58
N LEU A 257 1.73 -20.91 -4.57
CA LEU A 257 0.60 -21.77 -4.24
C LEU A 257 -0.67 -21.03 -4.69
N ALA A 258 -1.47 -21.63 -5.56
CA ALA A 258 -2.71 -21.03 -6.04
C ALA A 258 -3.93 -21.84 -5.60
N THR A 259 -5.07 -21.19 -5.37
CA THR A 259 -6.38 -21.86 -5.24
C THR A 259 -7.30 -21.41 -6.37
N SER A 260 -7.97 -22.36 -7.00
CA SER A 260 -8.87 -22.09 -8.12
C SER A 260 -9.91 -23.21 -8.31
N ARG A 261 -10.98 -22.95 -9.05
CA ARG A 261 -11.93 -23.98 -9.51
C ARG A 261 -11.39 -24.79 -10.68
N GLU A 262 -10.47 -24.23 -11.44
CA GLU A 262 -9.82 -24.85 -12.59
C GLU A 262 -8.31 -24.53 -12.64
N PRO A 263 -7.49 -25.32 -13.34
CA PRO A 263 -6.05 -25.07 -13.45
C PRO A 263 -5.73 -23.72 -14.10
N LEU A 264 -4.60 -23.10 -13.72
CA LEU A 264 -4.09 -21.89 -14.38
C LEU A 264 -3.60 -22.18 -15.81
N ALA A 265 -3.32 -23.45 -16.12
CA ALA A 265 -2.93 -23.95 -17.44
C ALA A 265 -1.63 -23.31 -18.00
N ILE A 266 -0.63 -23.11 -17.13
CA ILE A 266 0.69 -22.58 -17.51
C ILE A 266 1.83 -23.60 -17.32
N PRO A 267 2.94 -23.49 -18.07
CA PRO A 267 4.07 -24.40 -17.93
C PRO A 267 4.64 -24.45 -16.51
N GLY A 268 4.91 -25.67 -16.02
CA GLY A 268 5.43 -25.91 -14.67
C GLY A 268 4.36 -25.99 -13.57
N GLU A 269 3.08 -25.89 -13.93
CA GLU A 269 1.97 -26.05 -12.99
C GLU A 269 1.82 -27.50 -12.52
N THR A 270 1.84 -27.70 -11.20
CA THR A 270 1.43 -28.94 -10.55
C THR A 270 0.02 -28.81 -10.01
N VAL A 271 -0.94 -29.47 -10.66
CA VAL A 271 -2.34 -29.47 -10.22
C VAL A 271 -2.57 -30.52 -9.13
N VAL A 272 -3.06 -30.06 -7.98
CA VAL A 272 -3.53 -30.93 -6.89
C VAL A 272 -5.04 -30.80 -6.79
N ARG A 273 -5.75 -31.88 -7.16
CA ARG A 273 -7.20 -31.91 -7.06
C ARG A 273 -7.62 -32.21 -5.62
N LEU A 274 -8.40 -31.31 -5.03
CA LEU A 274 -8.93 -31.47 -3.69
C LEU A 274 -10.31 -32.13 -3.77
N ASP A 275 -10.37 -33.41 -3.40
CA ASP A 275 -11.63 -34.16 -3.33
C ASP A 275 -12.49 -33.72 -2.13
N PRO A 276 -13.82 -33.95 -2.16
CA PRO A 276 -14.67 -33.82 -0.98
C PRO A 276 -14.21 -34.71 0.19
N LEU A 277 -14.77 -34.51 1.38
CA LEU A 277 -14.49 -35.35 2.54
C LEU A 277 -15.03 -36.76 2.33
N GLY A 278 -14.33 -37.75 2.90
CA GLY A 278 -14.75 -39.15 2.85
C GLY A 278 -16.13 -39.34 3.49
N VAL A 279 -16.98 -40.13 2.83
CA VAL A 279 -18.33 -40.50 3.29
C VAL A 279 -18.49 -42.02 3.33
N PRO A 280 -19.32 -42.58 4.23
CA PRO A 280 -19.57 -44.02 4.27
C PRO A 280 -20.21 -44.56 2.97
N PRO A 281 -19.73 -45.69 2.41
CA PRO A 281 -20.32 -46.35 1.23
C PRO A 281 -21.81 -46.67 1.38
N GLU A 282 -22.55 -46.79 0.27
CA GLU A 282 -24.00 -47.06 0.29
C GLU A 282 -24.40 -48.40 0.92
N ASN A 283 -23.52 -49.40 0.84
CA ASN A 283 -23.81 -50.78 1.24
C ASN A 283 -23.27 -51.16 2.64
N GLU A 284 -22.69 -50.19 3.36
CA GLU A 284 -22.05 -50.43 4.66
C GLU A 284 -22.93 -49.88 5.79
N LEU A 285 -23.42 -50.79 6.64
CA LEU A 285 -24.11 -50.42 7.88
C LEU A 285 -23.05 -50.13 8.94
N VAL A 286 -22.70 -48.86 9.08
CA VAL A 286 -21.71 -48.40 10.06
C VAL A 286 -22.38 -48.03 11.39
N GLY A 287 -21.85 -48.54 12.50
CA GLY A 287 -22.16 -48.04 13.85
C GLY A 287 -21.56 -46.64 14.06
N ALA A 288 -21.89 -45.94 15.15
CA ALA A 288 -21.45 -44.57 15.38
C ALA A 288 -19.91 -44.43 15.42
N GLN A 289 -19.22 -45.37 16.06
CA GLN A 289 -17.76 -45.37 16.12
C GLN A 289 -17.11 -45.55 14.75
N GLU A 290 -17.68 -46.41 13.90
CA GLU A 290 -17.17 -46.66 12.55
C GLU A 290 -17.50 -45.49 11.60
N ALA A 291 -18.67 -44.88 11.76
CA ALA A 291 -19.06 -43.67 11.03
C ALA A 291 -18.11 -42.50 11.31
N LEU A 292 -17.60 -42.38 12.54
CA LEU A 292 -16.62 -41.35 12.93
C LEU A 292 -15.24 -41.53 12.29
N HIS A 293 -14.94 -42.63 11.59
CA HIS A 293 -13.73 -42.70 10.74
C HIS A 293 -13.84 -41.85 9.47
N TYR A 294 -15.05 -41.50 9.06
CA TYR A 294 -15.31 -40.72 7.86
C TYR A 294 -15.32 -39.23 8.18
N SER A 295 -14.44 -38.48 7.52
CA SER A 295 -14.19 -37.06 7.80
C SER A 295 -15.43 -36.17 7.64
N ALA A 296 -16.36 -36.54 6.75
CA ALA A 296 -17.62 -35.82 6.58
C ALA A 296 -18.53 -35.95 7.81
N ILE A 297 -18.53 -37.12 8.47
CA ILE A 297 -19.29 -37.37 9.70
C ILE A 297 -18.64 -36.67 10.87
N GLN A 298 -17.30 -36.72 10.96
CA GLN A 298 -16.55 -35.96 11.96
C GLN A 298 -16.89 -34.47 11.90
N LEU A 299 -16.92 -33.88 10.69
CA LEU A 299 -17.30 -32.48 10.50
C LEU A 299 -18.75 -32.22 10.91
N LEU A 300 -19.70 -33.07 10.50
CA LEU A 300 -21.11 -32.93 10.88
C LEU A 300 -21.27 -32.92 12.41
N CYS A 301 -20.61 -33.85 13.10
CA CYS A 301 -20.67 -33.97 14.55
C CYS A 301 -19.99 -32.80 15.25
N GLU A 302 -18.78 -32.42 14.84
CA GLU A 302 -18.06 -31.26 15.42
C GLU A 302 -18.90 -29.97 15.30
N ARG A 303 -19.53 -29.76 14.13
CA ARG A 303 -20.37 -28.58 13.90
C ARG A 303 -21.68 -28.63 14.68
N ALA A 304 -22.33 -29.80 14.75
CA ALA A 304 -23.53 -29.97 15.58
C ALA A 304 -23.22 -29.73 17.07
N GLN A 305 -22.09 -30.25 17.58
CA GLN A 305 -21.63 -30.04 18.96
C GLN A 305 -21.32 -28.58 19.27
N SER A 306 -20.77 -27.85 18.30
CA SER A 306 -20.50 -26.41 18.48
C SER A 306 -21.77 -25.56 18.66
N ILE A 307 -22.94 -26.10 18.30
CA ILE A 307 -24.25 -25.45 18.42
C ILE A 307 -25.02 -25.99 19.63
N ASP A 308 -24.98 -27.31 19.82
CA ASP A 308 -25.56 -28.02 20.96
C ASP A 308 -24.49 -28.90 21.60
N SER A 309 -23.92 -28.44 22.71
CA SER A 309 -22.83 -29.15 23.40
C SER A 309 -23.25 -30.50 24.00
N ALA A 310 -24.56 -30.81 24.04
CA ALA A 310 -25.08 -32.11 24.46
C ALA A 310 -25.24 -33.10 23.28
N PHE A 311 -24.94 -32.68 22.04
CA PHE A 311 -25.06 -33.55 20.88
C PHE A 311 -23.99 -34.66 20.90
N GLU A 312 -24.45 -35.91 20.88
CA GLU A 312 -23.61 -37.09 20.70
C GLU A 312 -24.14 -37.96 19.57
N LEU A 313 -23.25 -38.47 18.72
CA LEU A 313 -23.64 -39.41 17.68
C LEU A 313 -23.89 -40.79 18.30
N THR A 314 -25.14 -41.25 18.24
CA THR A 314 -25.52 -42.59 18.69
C THR A 314 -25.57 -43.59 17.54
N ASP A 315 -25.48 -44.90 17.83
CA ASP A 315 -25.63 -45.95 16.81
C ASP A 315 -26.97 -45.85 16.07
N ALA A 316 -28.02 -45.39 16.74
CA ALA A 316 -29.34 -45.19 16.15
C ALA A 316 -29.38 -44.06 15.11
N ASP A 317 -28.39 -43.15 15.13
CA ASP A 317 -28.30 -41.97 14.28
C ASP A 317 -27.23 -42.10 13.19
N ALA A 318 -26.30 -43.05 13.32
CA ALA A 318 -25.18 -43.27 12.41
C ALA A 318 -25.62 -43.42 10.94
N LEU A 319 -26.71 -44.15 10.68
CA LEU A 319 -27.28 -44.30 9.33
C LEU A 319 -27.79 -42.96 8.78
N ALA A 320 -28.46 -42.15 9.60
CA ALA A 320 -29.01 -40.87 9.18
C ALA A 320 -27.91 -39.86 8.89
N ALA A 321 -26.88 -39.79 9.75
CA ALA A 321 -25.68 -38.98 9.52
C ALA A 321 -24.97 -39.39 8.22
N SER A 322 -24.80 -40.69 7.99
CA SER A 322 -24.21 -41.25 6.76
C SER A 322 -24.99 -40.83 5.50
N LEU A 323 -26.33 -40.92 5.55
CA LEU A 323 -27.19 -40.50 4.46
C LEU A 323 -27.11 -38.99 4.20
N ILE A 324 -27.08 -38.16 5.25
CA ILE A 324 -26.90 -36.71 5.12
C ILE A 324 -25.58 -36.41 4.41
N CYS A 325 -24.45 -36.92 4.90
CA CYS A 325 -23.14 -36.66 4.33
C CYS A 325 -23.01 -37.15 2.88
N ARG A 326 -23.61 -38.31 2.54
CA ARG A 326 -23.68 -38.81 1.16
C ARG A 326 -24.49 -37.89 0.25
N LYS A 327 -25.69 -37.47 0.67
CA LYS A 327 -26.55 -36.54 -0.08
C LYS A 327 -25.86 -35.19 -0.30
N LEU A 328 -25.09 -34.76 0.70
CA LEU A 328 -24.27 -33.55 0.66
C LEU A 328 -22.97 -33.70 -0.14
N GLY A 329 -22.72 -34.90 -0.68
CA GLY A 329 -21.56 -35.21 -1.53
C GLY A 329 -20.22 -35.04 -0.82
N GLY A 330 -20.20 -35.10 0.51
CA GLY A 330 -18.99 -34.86 1.31
C GLY A 330 -18.46 -33.41 1.25
N VAL A 331 -19.22 -32.45 0.73
CA VAL A 331 -18.78 -31.05 0.60
C VAL A 331 -18.78 -30.39 1.99
N PRO A 332 -17.62 -29.99 2.55
CA PRO A 332 -17.51 -29.42 3.89
C PRO A 332 -18.51 -28.30 4.16
N LEU A 333 -18.57 -27.28 3.29
CA LEU A 333 -19.44 -26.13 3.52
C LEU A 333 -20.93 -26.51 3.48
N ALA A 334 -21.32 -27.49 2.65
CA ALA A 334 -22.69 -27.98 2.61
C ALA A 334 -23.06 -28.74 3.90
N ILE A 335 -22.10 -29.49 4.44
CA ILE A 335 -22.21 -30.17 5.74
C ILE A 335 -22.34 -29.14 6.86
N GLU A 336 -21.55 -28.07 6.85
CA GLU A 336 -21.66 -26.99 7.83
C GLU A 336 -23.05 -26.35 7.84
N PHE A 337 -23.62 -26.04 6.67
CA PHE A 337 -24.99 -25.54 6.57
C PHE A 337 -26.03 -26.54 7.10
N ALA A 338 -25.89 -27.83 6.77
CA ALA A 338 -26.81 -28.86 7.25
C ALA A 338 -26.68 -29.11 8.76
N SER A 339 -25.47 -28.99 9.31
CA SER A 339 -25.20 -29.15 10.75
C SER A 339 -26.00 -28.14 11.58
N ALA A 340 -26.15 -26.91 11.06
CA ALA A 340 -26.97 -25.88 11.70
C ALA A 340 -28.47 -26.22 11.79
N LEU A 341 -28.94 -27.22 11.02
CA LEU A 341 -30.33 -27.67 11.01
C LEU A 341 -30.59 -28.87 11.93
N VAL A 342 -29.53 -29.50 12.45
CA VAL A 342 -29.62 -30.70 13.31
C VAL A 342 -30.43 -30.43 14.59
N PRO A 343 -30.24 -29.30 15.33
CA PRO A 343 -31.04 -29.04 16.53
C PRO A 343 -32.54 -28.88 16.26
N ILE A 344 -32.93 -28.50 15.04
CA ILE A 344 -34.33 -28.25 14.67
C ILE A 344 -35.03 -29.55 14.26
N PHE A 345 -34.35 -30.40 13.50
CA PHE A 345 -34.99 -31.54 12.84
C PHE A 345 -34.49 -32.91 13.33
N GLY A 346 -33.38 -32.95 14.08
CA GLY A 346 -32.61 -34.16 14.32
C GLY A 346 -32.01 -34.74 13.04
N LEU A 347 -31.07 -35.68 13.17
CA LEU A 347 -30.40 -36.29 12.00
C LEU A 347 -31.38 -37.06 11.11
N LYS A 348 -32.33 -37.81 11.70
CA LYS A 348 -33.33 -38.57 10.92
C LYS A 348 -34.28 -37.65 10.15
N GLY A 349 -34.81 -36.63 10.81
CA GLY A 349 -35.73 -35.68 10.17
C GLY A 349 -35.06 -34.82 9.10
N LEU A 350 -33.79 -34.46 9.30
CA LEU A 350 -32.99 -33.74 8.31
C LEU A 350 -32.71 -34.61 7.07
N SER A 351 -32.34 -35.88 7.28
CA SER A 351 -32.06 -36.82 6.18
C SER A 351 -33.24 -36.97 5.23
N THR A 352 -34.46 -37.14 5.74
CA THR A 352 -35.67 -37.31 4.91
C THR A 352 -35.97 -36.04 4.10
N ARG A 353 -35.92 -34.86 4.74
CA ARG A 353 -36.27 -33.59 4.09
C ARG A 353 -35.24 -33.12 3.05
N LEU A 354 -33.98 -33.53 3.18
CA LEU A 354 -32.96 -33.31 2.14
C LEU A 354 -33.36 -33.95 0.80
N ASP A 355 -34.04 -35.11 0.80
CA ASP A 355 -34.47 -35.76 -0.44
C ASP A 355 -35.50 -34.94 -1.21
N ASP A 356 -36.47 -34.38 -0.50
CA ASP A 356 -37.55 -33.59 -1.11
C ASP A 356 -37.00 -32.29 -1.72
N ARG A 357 -36.04 -31.64 -1.03
CA ARG A 357 -35.43 -30.38 -1.50
C ARG A 357 -34.49 -30.57 -2.67
N LEU A 358 -33.65 -31.61 -2.65
CA LEU A 358 -32.77 -31.92 -3.79
C LEU A 358 -33.58 -32.28 -5.04
N ARG A 359 -34.76 -32.90 -4.89
CA ARG A 359 -35.70 -33.15 -5.99
C ARG A 359 -36.29 -31.85 -6.55
N LEU A 360 -36.74 -30.93 -5.69
CA LEU A 360 -37.33 -29.64 -6.11
C LEU A 360 -36.34 -28.75 -6.88
N LEU A 361 -35.04 -28.80 -6.56
CA LEU A 361 -34.00 -28.04 -7.27
C LEU A 361 -33.55 -28.71 -8.58
N GLY A 362 -33.86 -30.00 -8.77
CA GLY A 362 -33.53 -30.78 -9.96
C GLY A 362 -34.22 -30.28 -11.24
N ASP A 363 -35.39 -29.65 -11.10
CA ASP A 363 -36.21 -29.20 -12.25
C ASP A 363 -35.83 -27.80 -12.77
N GLY A 364 -35.16 -26.96 -11.98
CA GLY A 364 -34.88 -25.55 -12.32
C GLY A 364 -33.48 -25.25 -12.90
N HIS A 365 -32.44 -26.05 -12.57
CA HIS A 365 -31.04 -25.73 -12.91
C HIS A 365 -30.35 -26.88 -13.66
N ARG A 366 -30.72 -27.10 -14.93
CA ARG A 366 -30.23 -28.23 -15.75
C ARG A 366 -28.72 -28.20 -16.08
N SER A 367 -28.01 -27.08 -15.92
CA SER A 367 -26.61 -26.92 -16.36
C SER A 367 -25.52 -27.06 -15.28
N ALA A 368 -25.85 -27.06 -13.98
CA ALA A 368 -24.84 -27.15 -12.91
C ALA A 368 -24.41 -28.60 -12.61
N LEU A 369 -23.13 -28.84 -12.29
CA LEU A 369 -22.62 -30.14 -11.81
C LEU A 369 -23.38 -30.62 -10.55
N PRO A 370 -23.65 -31.93 -10.37
CA PRO A 370 -24.47 -32.45 -9.27
C PRO A 370 -24.08 -31.94 -7.87
N ARG A 371 -22.78 -31.77 -7.60
CA ARG A 371 -22.25 -31.34 -6.30
C ARG A 371 -22.45 -29.85 -6.01
N HIS A 372 -22.41 -29.00 -7.04
CA HIS A 372 -22.72 -27.57 -6.90
C HIS A 372 -24.21 -27.36 -6.60
N ARG A 373 -25.09 -28.21 -7.16
CA ARG A 373 -26.53 -28.19 -6.85
C ARG A 373 -26.79 -28.50 -5.38
N THR A 374 -26.08 -29.47 -4.82
CA THR A 374 -26.20 -29.88 -3.43
C THR A 374 -25.78 -28.78 -2.44
N LEU A 375 -24.67 -28.08 -2.69
CA LEU A 375 -24.25 -26.95 -1.86
C LEU A 375 -25.27 -25.81 -1.89
N MET A 376 -25.76 -25.46 -3.09
CA MET A 376 -26.79 -24.43 -3.25
C MET A 376 -28.11 -24.84 -2.61
N ALA A 377 -28.46 -26.13 -2.61
CA ALA A 377 -29.64 -26.65 -1.93
C ALA A 377 -29.57 -26.51 -0.41
N ALA A 378 -28.44 -26.87 0.19
CA ALA A 378 -28.23 -26.72 1.62
C ALA A 378 -28.25 -25.24 2.03
N LEU A 379 -27.65 -24.37 1.20
CA LEU A 379 -27.64 -22.93 1.41
C LEU A 379 -29.04 -22.31 1.28
N ASP A 380 -29.78 -22.62 0.22
CA ASP A 380 -31.16 -22.16 0.01
C ASP A 380 -32.06 -22.54 1.19
N TRP A 381 -31.89 -23.75 1.72
CA TRP A 381 -32.68 -24.18 2.86
C TRP A 381 -32.27 -23.48 4.17
N SER A 382 -30.97 -23.31 4.43
CA SER A 382 -30.48 -22.51 5.56
C SER A 382 -31.02 -21.07 5.50
N TYR A 383 -31.05 -20.48 4.31
CA TYR A 383 -31.62 -19.16 4.04
C TYR A 383 -33.14 -19.09 4.26
N GLN A 384 -33.91 -20.07 3.77
CA GLN A 384 -35.37 -20.09 3.95
C GLN A 384 -35.82 -20.27 5.41
N LEU A 385 -34.93 -20.72 6.29
CA LEU A 385 -35.17 -20.85 7.73
C LEU A 385 -34.73 -19.63 8.55
N LEU A 386 -34.22 -18.60 7.88
CA LEU A 386 -34.06 -17.28 8.48
C LEU A 386 -35.43 -16.62 8.59
N ASP A 387 -35.62 -15.81 9.62
CA ASP A 387 -36.78 -14.92 9.67
C ASP A 387 -36.66 -13.82 8.59
N GLN A 388 -37.75 -13.08 8.38
CA GLN A 388 -37.83 -12.12 7.28
C GLN A 388 -36.80 -10.99 7.39
N GLN A 389 -36.40 -10.62 8.61
CA GLN A 389 -35.41 -9.58 8.87
C GLN A 389 -34.00 -10.10 8.58
N ASP A 390 -33.66 -11.30 9.08
CA ASP A 390 -32.41 -12.00 8.83
C ASP A 390 -32.20 -12.24 7.33
N GLN A 391 -33.26 -12.65 6.59
CA GLN A 391 -33.19 -12.83 5.14
C GLN A 391 -32.88 -11.53 4.40
N ARG A 392 -33.54 -10.44 4.78
CA ARG A 392 -33.32 -9.12 4.16
C ARG A 392 -31.88 -8.65 4.39
N ILE A 393 -31.42 -8.67 5.64
CA ILE A 393 -30.04 -8.27 5.98
C ILE A 393 -29.06 -9.16 5.21
N PHE A 394 -29.25 -10.48 5.22
CA PHE A 394 -28.38 -11.41 4.48
C PHE A 394 -28.29 -11.09 2.97
N ARG A 395 -29.40 -10.78 2.31
CA ARG A 395 -29.40 -10.35 0.89
C ARG A 395 -28.61 -9.05 0.72
N GLN A 396 -28.84 -8.08 1.58
CA GLN A 396 -28.16 -6.77 1.53
C GLN A 396 -26.65 -6.89 1.73
N LEU A 397 -26.17 -7.88 2.50
CA LEU A 397 -24.73 -8.14 2.65
C LEU A 397 -24.01 -8.43 1.32
N ALA A 398 -24.74 -8.80 0.25
CA ALA A 398 -24.18 -9.09 -1.06
C ALA A 398 -23.46 -7.90 -1.72
N VAL A 399 -23.83 -6.66 -1.36
CA VAL A 399 -23.25 -5.44 -1.95
C VAL A 399 -21.80 -5.21 -1.52
N PHE A 400 -21.40 -5.73 -0.35
CA PHE A 400 -20.02 -5.68 0.12
C PHE A 400 -19.18 -6.68 -0.67
N SER A 401 -18.18 -6.18 -1.40
CA SER A 401 -17.19 -7.01 -2.11
C SER A 401 -16.08 -7.51 -1.19
N GLY A 402 -15.81 -6.78 -0.10
CA GLY A 402 -14.86 -7.17 0.94
C GLY A 402 -15.56 -7.56 2.25
N GLY A 403 -14.82 -7.47 3.35
CA GLY A 403 -15.43 -7.57 4.69
C GLY A 403 -16.24 -6.32 5.03
N PHE A 404 -17.05 -6.39 6.07
CA PHE A 404 -17.93 -5.31 6.53
C PHE A 404 -17.99 -5.25 8.06
N THR A 405 -18.34 -4.07 8.59
CA THR A 405 -18.60 -3.81 10.00
C THR A 405 -20.11 -3.79 10.28
N ILE A 406 -20.51 -3.82 11.56
CA ILE A 406 -21.93 -3.68 11.93
C ILE A 406 -22.48 -2.32 11.46
N GLU A 407 -21.74 -1.23 11.69
CA GLU A 407 -22.10 0.14 11.27
C GLU A 407 -22.40 0.22 9.77
N ALA A 408 -21.52 -0.35 8.93
CA ALA A 408 -21.72 -0.36 7.49
C ALA A 408 -22.98 -1.14 7.08
N VAL A 409 -23.24 -2.27 7.73
CA VAL A 409 -24.45 -3.08 7.47
C VAL A 409 -25.70 -2.34 7.92
N THR A 410 -25.68 -1.65 9.06
CA THR A 410 -26.80 -0.82 9.54
C THR A 410 -27.16 0.26 8.53
N ALA A 411 -26.17 0.94 7.97
CA ALA A 411 -26.39 1.96 6.94
C ALA A 411 -27.07 1.39 5.68
N VAL A 412 -26.67 0.20 5.24
CA VAL A 412 -27.28 -0.50 4.09
C VAL A 412 -28.64 -1.10 4.43
N ALA A 413 -28.88 -1.49 5.68
CA ALA A 413 -30.17 -2.01 6.13
C ALA A 413 -31.28 -0.96 5.98
N GLY A 414 -30.92 0.32 6.15
CA GLY A 414 -31.78 1.48 5.96
C GLY A 414 -32.49 1.92 7.25
N VAL A 415 -33.41 2.89 7.11
CA VAL A 415 -34.04 3.58 8.24
C VAL A 415 -34.85 2.63 9.13
N GLY A 416 -34.65 2.73 10.45
CA GLY A 416 -35.42 2.00 11.47
C GLY A 416 -34.77 0.71 11.98
N VAL A 417 -33.55 0.40 11.55
CA VAL A 417 -32.74 -0.70 12.09
C VAL A 417 -31.57 -0.10 12.89
N ASP A 418 -31.37 -0.55 14.12
CA ASP A 418 -30.25 -0.14 14.96
C ASP A 418 -29.09 -1.15 14.94
N ASP A 419 -27.92 -0.73 15.41
CA ASP A 419 -26.71 -1.56 15.43
C ASP A 419 -26.88 -2.82 16.30
N ALA A 420 -27.70 -2.77 17.34
CA ALA A 420 -27.95 -3.91 18.21
C ALA A 420 -28.70 -5.02 17.47
N ALA A 421 -29.75 -4.68 16.71
CA ALA A 421 -30.51 -5.62 15.89
C ALA A 421 -29.67 -6.20 14.76
N VAL A 422 -28.82 -5.40 14.11
CA VAL A 422 -27.88 -5.88 13.09
C VAL A 422 -26.85 -6.83 13.70
N ALA A 423 -26.24 -6.47 14.83
CA ALA A 423 -25.27 -7.32 15.50
C ALA A 423 -25.86 -8.68 15.91
N GLU A 424 -27.10 -8.70 16.41
CA GLU A 424 -27.79 -9.95 16.74
C GLU A 424 -28.05 -10.81 15.49
N THR A 425 -28.46 -10.17 14.39
CA THR A 425 -28.63 -10.82 13.07
C THR A 425 -27.33 -11.42 12.58
N ILE A 426 -26.23 -10.65 12.58
CA ILE A 426 -24.91 -11.13 12.17
C ILE A 426 -24.46 -12.29 13.06
N ALA A 427 -24.67 -12.23 14.38
CA ALA A 427 -24.37 -13.34 15.28
C ALA A 427 -25.18 -14.61 14.94
N ARG A 428 -26.47 -14.47 14.59
CA ARG A 428 -27.30 -15.59 14.10
C ARG A 428 -26.75 -16.15 12.79
N LEU A 429 -26.38 -15.30 11.83
CA LEU A 429 -25.82 -15.71 10.54
C LEU A 429 -24.44 -16.40 10.69
N VAL A 430 -23.60 -15.94 11.61
CA VAL A 430 -22.31 -16.58 11.95
C VAL A 430 -22.52 -17.98 12.53
N ARG A 431 -23.47 -18.14 13.47
CA ARG A 431 -23.82 -19.47 14.01
C ARG A 431 -24.35 -20.43 12.93
N LYS A 432 -25.00 -19.90 11.90
CA LYS A 432 -25.50 -20.67 10.75
C LYS A 432 -24.45 -20.84 9.63
N SER A 433 -23.20 -20.42 9.86
CA SER A 433 -22.08 -20.43 8.91
C SER A 433 -22.34 -19.65 7.60
N LEU A 434 -23.35 -18.78 7.59
CA LEU A 434 -23.69 -17.91 6.45
C LEU A 434 -22.76 -16.69 6.37
N VAL A 435 -22.21 -16.26 7.50
CA VAL A 435 -21.24 -15.16 7.62
C VAL A 435 -20.02 -15.67 8.39
N THR A 436 -18.83 -15.22 8.01
CA THR A 436 -17.58 -15.53 8.71
C THR A 436 -17.09 -14.29 9.46
N ALA A 437 -16.69 -14.43 10.72
CA ALA A 437 -16.03 -13.38 11.47
C ALA A 437 -14.52 -13.36 11.20
N ASP A 438 -13.96 -12.17 11.09
CA ASP A 438 -12.54 -11.91 10.90
C ASP A 438 -12.01 -11.13 12.12
N LEU A 439 -11.15 -11.79 12.90
CA LEU A 439 -10.63 -11.29 14.19
C LEU A 439 -9.23 -10.67 14.07
N ARG A 440 -8.77 -10.34 12.85
CA ARG A 440 -7.44 -9.77 12.61
C ARG A 440 -7.24 -8.36 13.16
N ASP A 441 -8.33 -7.64 13.45
CA ASP A 441 -8.31 -6.19 13.61
C ASP A 441 -8.82 -5.74 14.99
N ALA A 442 -8.48 -4.50 15.38
CA ALA A 442 -9.01 -3.82 16.55
C ALA A 442 -10.54 -3.64 16.48
N ARG A 443 -11.11 -3.58 15.27
CA ARG A 443 -12.56 -3.60 15.00
C ARG A 443 -12.99 -4.97 14.46
N LEU A 444 -14.04 -5.56 15.03
CA LEU A 444 -14.59 -6.84 14.59
C LEU A 444 -15.16 -6.72 13.18
N ARG A 445 -14.62 -7.46 12.21
CA ARG A 445 -15.10 -7.50 10.83
C ARG A 445 -15.76 -8.82 10.50
N PHE A 446 -16.62 -8.79 9.50
CA PHE A 446 -17.34 -9.95 8.99
C PHE A 446 -17.20 -10.03 7.48
N ARG A 447 -17.40 -11.21 6.90
CA ARG A 447 -17.40 -11.38 5.44
C ARG A 447 -18.34 -12.49 5.01
N LEU A 448 -18.85 -12.38 3.79
CA LEU A 448 -19.50 -13.50 3.11
C LEU A 448 -18.44 -14.34 2.39
N LEU A 449 -18.56 -15.66 2.51
CA LEU A 449 -17.79 -16.58 1.66
C LEU A 449 -18.27 -16.45 0.21
N GLU A 450 -17.38 -16.65 -0.76
CA GLU A 450 -17.66 -16.47 -2.19
C GLU A 450 -18.95 -17.17 -2.65
N THR A 451 -19.14 -18.44 -2.28
CA THR A 451 -20.34 -19.22 -2.63
C THR A 451 -21.60 -18.66 -1.97
N THR A 452 -21.49 -18.16 -0.75
CA THR A 452 -22.61 -17.57 -0.01
C THR A 452 -22.97 -16.20 -0.56
N ARG A 453 -21.95 -15.41 -0.95
CA ARG A 453 -22.11 -14.12 -1.61
C ARG A 453 -22.78 -14.27 -2.97
N ALA A 454 -22.35 -15.22 -3.80
CA ALA A 454 -22.97 -15.49 -5.10
C ALA A 454 -24.46 -15.83 -4.98
N PHE A 455 -24.83 -16.61 -3.96
CA PHE A 455 -26.24 -16.88 -3.65
C PHE A 455 -26.98 -15.62 -3.17
N ALA A 456 -26.37 -14.84 -2.26
CA ALA A 456 -26.95 -13.61 -1.74
C ALA A 456 -27.21 -12.58 -2.84
N ILE A 457 -26.31 -12.45 -3.83
CA ILE A 457 -26.50 -11.62 -5.03
C ILE A 457 -27.76 -12.06 -5.79
N GLY A 458 -27.86 -13.36 -6.13
CA GLY A 458 -29.03 -13.87 -6.86
C GLY A 458 -30.34 -13.71 -6.08
N ALA A 459 -30.29 -13.86 -4.75
CA ALA A 459 -31.45 -13.63 -3.88
C ALA A 459 -31.83 -12.15 -3.78
N LEU A 460 -30.85 -11.24 -3.74
CA LEU A 460 -31.06 -9.78 -3.75
C LEU A 460 -31.71 -9.32 -5.06
N ASP A 461 -31.24 -9.84 -6.20
CA ASP A 461 -31.81 -9.55 -7.52
C ASP A 461 -33.26 -10.06 -7.64
N GLN A 462 -33.53 -11.28 -7.18
CA GLN A 462 -34.88 -11.86 -7.18
C GLN A 462 -35.86 -11.08 -6.29
N ALA A 463 -35.36 -10.50 -5.20
CA ALA A 463 -36.16 -9.65 -4.33
C ALA A 463 -36.39 -8.23 -4.90
N GLY A 464 -35.69 -7.85 -5.97
CA GLY A 464 -35.75 -6.50 -6.55
C GLY A 464 -35.09 -5.43 -5.67
N GLU A 465 -34.23 -5.83 -4.73
CA GLU A 465 -33.63 -4.95 -3.71
C GLU A 465 -32.22 -4.47 -4.09
N ALA A 466 -31.65 -4.97 -5.19
CA ALA A 466 -30.28 -4.70 -5.59
C ALA A 466 -29.95 -3.21 -5.85
N PRO A 467 -30.80 -2.43 -6.57
CA PRO A 467 -30.52 -1.02 -6.80
C PRO A 467 -30.48 -0.19 -5.50
N ASP A 468 -31.43 -0.43 -4.59
CA ASP A 468 -31.50 0.29 -3.31
C ASP A 468 -30.35 -0.06 -2.38
N ALA A 469 -29.99 -1.35 -2.28
CA ALA A 469 -28.86 -1.78 -1.45
C ALA A 469 -27.53 -1.21 -1.97
N ALA A 470 -27.34 -1.18 -3.29
CA ALA A 470 -26.13 -0.63 -3.91
C ALA A 470 -26.03 0.90 -3.73
N ARG A 471 -27.17 1.61 -3.83
CA ARG A 471 -27.25 3.05 -3.55
C ARG A 471 -26.89 3.36 -2.09
N LEU A 472 -27.54 2.70 -1.13
CA LEU A 472 -27.27 2.91 0.31
C LEU A 472 -25.81 2.58 0.67
N HIS A 473 -25.23 1.55 0.04
CA HIS A 473 -23.81 1.22 0.20
C HIS A 473 -22.90 2.33 -0.33
N ALA A 474 -23.21 2.88 -1.51
CA ALA A 474 -22.43 3.98 -2.08
C ALA A 474 -22.58 5.27 -1.26
N GLU A 475 -23.78 5.58 -0.76
CA GLU A 475 -24.04 6.70 0.16
C GLU A 475 -23.25 6.55 1.47
N TYR A 476 -23.21 5.35 2.04
CA TYR A 476 -22.43 5.08 3.25
C TYR A 476 -20.94 5.39 3.04
N PHE A 477 -20.33 4.88 1.96
CA PHE A 477 -18.91 5.14 1.70
C PHE A 477 -18.64 6.59 1.31
N ALA A 478 -19.54 7.24 0.56
CA ALA A 478 -19.45 8.67 0.28
C ALA A 478 -19.44 9.50 1.58
N SER A 479 -20.27 9.12 2.55
CA SER A 479 -20.37 9.76 3.86
C SER A 479 -19.14 9.48 4.75
N ALA A 480 -18.78 8.21 4.90
CA ALA A 480 -17.69 7.75 5.78
C ALA A 480 -16.32 8.33 5.38
N LEU A 481 -16.03 8.42 4.06
CA LEU A 481 -14.77 8.99 3.57
C LEU A 481 -14.58 10.46 3.97
N HIS A 482 -15.66 11.20 4.20
CA HIS A 482 -15.64 12.60 4.63
C HIS A 482 -15.75 12.77 6.16
N GLY A 483 -15.65 11.67 6.92
CA GLY A 483 -15.63 11.68 8.37
C GLY A 483 -16.99 11.83 9.03
N HIS A 484 -18.06 11.50 8.31
CA HIS A 484 -19.39 11.34 8.91
C HIS A 484 -19.51 9.91 9.46
N GLY A 485 -19.62 9.77 10.78
CA GLY A 485 -19.67 8.48 11.49
C GLY A 485 -18.65 8.39 12.62
N GLU A 486 -18.16 7.18 12.92
CA GLU A 486 -17.15 6.95 13.97
C GLU A 486 -15.69 7.07 13.49
N LEU A 487 -15.49 7.34 12.20
CA LEU A 487 -14.16 7.49 11.59
C LEU A 487 -13.85 8.95 11.32
N ALA A 488 -12.60 9.34 11.55
CA ALA A 488 -12.10 10.61 11.03
C ALA A 488 -12.15 10.59 9.48
N PRO A 489 -12.26 11.76 8.83
CA PRO A 489 -12.14 11.85 7.38
C PRO A 489 -10.86 11.15 6.90
N ALA A 490 -10.93 10.49 5.73
CA ALA A 490 -9.76 9.84 5.14
C ALA A 490 -8.59 10.82 4.88
N SER A 491 -8.90 12.12 4.79
CA SER A 491 -7.92 13.20 4.70
C SER A 491 -7.08 13.41 5.96
N LEU A 492 -7.61 13.03 7.14
CA LEU A 492 -6.91 13.07 8.42
C LEU A 492 -6.26 11.73 8.74
N ASP A 493 -6.95 10.62 8.50
CA ASP A 493 -6.42 9.27 8.68
C ASP A 493 -7.02 8.29 7.67
N HIS A 494 -6.19 7.88 6.70
CA HIS A 494 -6.60 6.95 5.65
C HIS A 494 -6.42 5.48 6.05
N VAL A 495 -5.66 5.17 7.11
CA VAL A 495 -5.31 3.80 7.51
C VAL A 495 -6.54 2.94 7.78
N PRO A 496 -7.60 3.42 8.47
CA PRO A 496 -8.82 2.64 8.70
C PRO A 496 -9.53 2.21 7.40
N PHE A 497 -9.37 2.98 6.33
CA PHE A 497 -10.04 2.74 5.06
C PHE A 497 -9.27 1.82 4.11
N VAL A 498 -8.03 1.45 4.44
CA VAL A 498 -7.22 0.51 3.63
C VAL A 498 -7.94 -0.83 3.48
N LEU A 499 -8.59 -1.31 4.55
CA LEU A 499 -9.38 -2.55 4.53
C LEU A 499 -10.72 -2.41 3.78
N GLU A 500 -11.15 -1.18 3.49
CA GLU A 500 -12.38 -0.87 2.76
C GLU A 500 -12.15 -0.64 1.26
N LEU A 501 -10.90 -0.71 0.79
CA LEU A 501 -10.55 -0.33 -0.58
C LEU A 501 -11.40 -1.03 -1.64
N ASP A 502 -11.72 -2.31 -1.44
CA ASP A 502 -12.57 -3.05 -2.38
C ASP A 502 -14.04 -2.63 -2.31
N ASN A 503 -14.55 -2.32 -1.12
CA ASN A 503 -15.90 -1.78 -0.98
C ASN A 503 -15.99 -0.38 -1.61
N ILE A 504 -14.96 0.45 -1.47
CA ILE A 504 -14.85 1.77 -2.11
C ILE A 504 -14.80 1.63 -3.63
N ARG A 505 -14.01 0.69 -4.17
CA ARG A 505 -13.98 0.37 -5.61
C ARG A 505 -15.36 -0.06 -6.11
N THR A 506 -16.05 -0.93 -5.36
CA THR A 506 -17.40 -1.39 -5.72
C THR A 506 -18.42 -0.27 -5.67
N ALA A 507 -18.39 0.57 -4.63
CA ALA A 507 -19.26 1.74 -4.50
C ALA A 507 -19.04 2.73 -5.66
N LEU A 508 -17.78 3.04 -5.99
CA LEU A 508 -17.45 3.94 -7.10
C LEU A 508 -17.89 3.37 -8.46
N ARG A 509 -17.70 2.06 -8.67
CA ARG A 509 -18.14 1.38 -9.90
C ARG A 509 -19.67 1.41 -10.06
N TRP A 510 -20.42 1.20 -8.97
CA TRP A 510 -21.88 1.35 -9.02
C TRP A 510 -22.27 2.81 -9.32
N ALA A 511 -21.65 3.77 -8.63
CA ALA A 511 -21.97 5.18 -8.79
C ALA A 511 -21.65 5.74 -10.20
N THR A 512 -20.72 5.09 -10.93
CA THR A 512 -20.37 5.41 -12.33
C THR A 512 -21.14 4.58 -13.36
N SER A 513 -21.97 3.64 -12.93
CA SER A 513 -22.82 2.84 -13.82
C SER A 513 -24.04 3.63 -14.31
N SER A 514 -24.82 3.05 -15.23
CA SER A 514 -26.07 3.66 -15.73
C SER A 514 -27.12 3.89 -14.65
N ASP A 515 -27.10 3.10 -13.58
CA ASP A 515 -28.05 3.18 -12.46
C ASP A 515 -27.51 4.01 -11.28
N GLY A 516 -26.28 4.53 -11.41
CA GLY A 516 -25.60 5.30 -10.38
C GLY A 516 -25.90 6.79 -10.41
N GLU A 517 -25.45 7.50 -9.37
CA GLU A 517 -25.53 8.96 -9.28
C GLU A 517 -24.14 9.59 -9.36
N VAL A 518 -23.96 10.49 -10.33
CA VAL A 518 -22.68 11.18 -10.57
C VAL A 518 -22.22 12.00 -9.36
N SER A 519 -23.15 12.59 -8.60
CA SER A 519 -22.84 13.30 -7.35
C SER A 519 -22.17 12.38 -6.32
N ILE A 520 -22.69 11.17 -6.14
CA ILE A 520 -22.13 10.14 -5.25
C ILE A 520 -20.77 9.68 -5.79
N ALA A 521 -20.65 9.49 -7.12
CA ALA A 521 -19.39 9.09 -7.74
C ALA A 521 -18.27 10.12 -7.49
N LEU A 522 -18.59 11.42 -7.64
CA LEU A 522 -17.67 12.51 -7.35
C LEU A 522 -17.30 12.57 -5.86
N ALA A 523 -18.27 12.38 -4.96
CA ALA A 523 -18.01 12.34 -3.52
C ALA A 523 -17.06 11.18 -3.16
N ILE A 524 -17.36 9.94 -3.59
CA ILE A 524 -16.48 8.79 -3.34
C ILE A 524 -15.10 9.01 -3.96
N GLY A 525 -15.05 9.46 -5.22
CA GLY A 525 -13.79 9.71 -5.93
C GLY A 525 -12.90 10.71 -5.21
N ALA A 526 -13.45 11.84 -4.79
CA ALA A 526 -12.72 12.87 -4.05
C ALA A 526 -12.32 12.45 -2.62
N GLY A 527 -13.20 11.72 -1.93
CA GLY A 527 -12.96 11.24 -0.56
C GLY A 527 -11.94 10.10 -0.48
N ALA A 528 -11.81 9.28 -1.53
CA ALA A 528 -10.90 8.14 -1.57
C ALA A 528 -9.47 8.49 -2.03
N LEU A 529 -9.23 9.71 -2.53
CA LEU A 529 -7.90 10.18 -2.94
C LEU A 529 -6.81 9.89 -1.89
N PRO A 530 -6.96 10.20 -0.59
CA PRO A 530 -5.92 9.98 0.41
C PRO A 530 -5.52 8.51 0.56
N ILE A 531 -6.46 7.60 0.31
CA ILE A 531 -6.22 6.15 0.41
C ILE A 531 -5.34 5.71 -0.76
N TRP A 532 -5.68 6.10 -1.99
CA TRP A 532 -4.86 5.76 -3.15
C TRP A 532 -3.47 6.37 -3.07
N PHE A 533 -3.34 7.62 -2.62
CA PHE A 533 -2.03 8.25 -2.46
C PHE A 533 -1.23 7.66 -1.29
N GLY A 534 -1.87 7.38 -0.15
CA GLY A 534 -1.25 6.74 1.01
C GLY A 534 -0.68 5.36 0.69
N LEU A 535 -1.43 4.56 -0.09
CA LEU A 535 -1.04 3.25 -0.61
C LEU A 535 -0.16 3.31 -1.87
N SER A 536 0.17 4.51 -2.37
CA SER A 536 0.94 4.72 -3.61
C SER A 536 0.33 4.09 -4.87
N LEU A 537 -0.99 3.92 -4.89
CA LEU A 537 -1.80 3.45 -6.03
C LEU A 537 -2.10 4.58 -7.04
N LEU A 538 -1.08 5.37 -7.37
CA LEU A 538 -1.24 6.59 -8.18
C LEU A 538 -1.76 6.31 -9.59
N THR A 539 -1.32 5.22 -10.22
CA THR A 539 -1.78 4.86 -11.55
C THR A 539 -3.25 4.44 -11.56
N GLU A 540 -3.68 3.65 -10.57
CA GLU A 540 -5.10 3.31 -10.43
C GLU A 540 -5.95 4.56 -10.18
N CYS A 541 -5.48 5.46 -9.30
CA CYS A 541 -6.14 6.74 -9.05
C CYS A 541 -6.29 7.53 -10.36
N GLY A 542 -5.20 7.76 -11.10
CA GLY A 542 -5.21 8.51 -12.34
C GLY A 542 -6.17 7.93 -13.39
N THR A 543 -6.16 6.61 -13.59
CA THR A 543 -7.04 5.93 -14.55
C THR A 543 -8.52 6.03 -14.14
N ARG A 544 -8.85 5.72 -12.88
CA ARG A 544 -10.24 5.76 -12.41
C ARG A 544 -10.80 7.17 -12.39
N MET A 545 -10.02 8.11 -11.88
CA MET A 545 -10.41 9.51 -11.82
C MET A 545 -10.52 10.10 -13.22
N GLY A 546 -9.58 9.79 -14.12
CA GLY A 546 -9.66 10.19 -15.53
C GLY A 546 -10.92 9.66 -16.22
N ALA A 547 -11.27 8.39 -15.99
CA ALA A 547 -12.49 7.79 -16.52
C ALA A 547 -13.76 8.44 -15.94
N LEU A 548 -13.78 8.68 -14.62
CA LEU A 548 -14.87 9.40 -13.95
C LEU A 548 -15.05 10.80 -14.56
N MET A 549 -13.95 11.54 -14.78
CA MET A 549 -13.93 12.91 -15.32
C MET A 549 -14.28 13.01 -16.82
N ASN A 550 -14.27 11.89 -17.56
CA ASN A 550 -14.46 11.89 -19.00
C ASN A 550 -15.93 12.09 -19.39
N GLY A 551 -16.22 13.10 -20.22
CA GLY A 551 -17.58 13.40 -20.69
C GLY A 551 -18.54 13.99 -19.63
N LEU A 552 -18.03 14.35 -18.45
CA LEU A 552 -18.80 15.00 -17.39
C LEU A 552 -19.28 16.40 -17.79
N ASP A 553 -20.47 16.77 -17.32
CA ASP A 553 -21.00 18.13 -17.47
C ASP A 553 -20.01 19.16 -16.87
N PRO A 554 -19.72 20.28 -17.57
CA PRO A 554 -18.80 21.30 -17.08
C PRO A 554 -19.12 21.84 -15.67
N ALA A 555 -20.40 21.94 -15.29
CA ALA A 555 -20.80 22.42 -13.97
C ALA A 555 -20.45 21.41 -12.86
N LEU A 556 -20.61 20.11 -13.13
CA LEU A 556 -20.24 19.04 -12.19
C LEU A 556 -18.72 18.88 -12.07
N ARG A 557 -18.01 19.03 -13.19
CA ARG A 557 -16.55 19.08 -13.22
C ARG A 557 -15.99 20.23 -12.36
N GLN A 558 -16.70 21.37 -12.34
CA GLN A 558 -16.37 22.55 -11.53
C GLN A 558 -16.89 22.48 -10.08
N SER A 559 -17.52 21.38 -9.65
CA SER A 559 -17.88 21.18 -8.25
C SER A 559 -16.61 21.00 -7.39
N PRO A 560 -16.67 21.25 -6.06
CA PRO A 560 -15.52 21.03 -5.17
C PRO A 560 -14.93 19.62 -5.26
N HIS A 561 -15.77 18.60 -5.44
CA HIS A 561 -15.34 17.22 -5.65
C HIS A 561 -14.68 17.02 -7.02
N GLY A 562 -15.30 17.52 -8.10
CA GLY A 562 -14.74 17.47 -9.45
C GLY A 562 -13.37 18.14 -9.54
N ALA A 563 -13.22 19.31 -8.92
CA ALA A 563 -11.95 20.02 -8.81
C ALA A 563 -10.89 19.20 -8.07
N ALA A 564 -11.23 18.60 -6.91
CA ALA A 564 -10.31 17.77 -6.13
C ALA A 564 -9.82 16.55 -6.93
N ILE A 565 -10.71 15.89 -7.66
CA ILE A 565 -10.40 14.77 -8.54
C ILE A 565 -9.49 15.21 -9.68
N ASP A 566 -9.81 16.33 -10.31
CA ASP A 566 -9.01 16.89 -11.39
C ASP A 566 -7.58 17.18 -10.94
N ILE A 567 -7.38 17.74 -9.75
CA ILE A 567 -6.07 17.98 -9.12
C ILE A 567 -5.31 16.68 -8.86
N ALA A 568 -6.00 15.66 -8.36
CA ALA A 568 -5.39 14.36 -8.11
C ALA A 568 -4.88 13.72 -9.40
N ILE A 569 -5.63 13.82 -10.51
CA ILE A 569 -5.18 13.35 -11.83
C ILE A 569 -3.84 14.02 -12.18
N GLN A 570 -3.72 15.34 -12.02
CA GLN A 570 -2.48 16.10 -12.27
C GLN A 570 -1.32 15.56 -11.46
N ALA A 571 -1.53 15.41 -10.15
CA ALA A 571 -0.51 14.89 -9.26
C ALA A 571 -0.09 13.47 -9.69
N THR A 572 -1.04 12.60 -10.06
CA THR A 572 -0.69 11.26 -10.57
C THR A 572 0.10 11.33 -11.88
N GLU A 573 -0.25 12.20 -12.82
CA GLU A 573 0.45 12.35 -14.11
C GLU A 573 1.90 12.81 -13.92
N ILE A 574 2.13 13.85 -13.11
CA ILE A 574 3.47 14.39 -12.79
C ILE A 574 4.40 13.29 -12.28
N PHE A 575 3.85 12.37 -11.50
CA PHE A 575 4.61 11.40 -10.74
C PHE A 575 4.64 9.98 -11.33
N THR A 576 3.90 9.72 -12.41
CA THR A 576 3.83 8.39 -13.05
C THR A 576 4.32 8.42 -14.50
N VAL A 577 3.59 9.08 -15.39
CA VAL A 577 3.84 9.09 -16.85
C VAL A 577 4.53 10.36 -17.35
N GLY A 578 4.74 11.35 -16.47
CA GLY A 578 5.18 12.70 -16.84
C GLY A 578 3.98 13.56 -17.25
N ALA A 579 3.90 14.78 -16.72
CA ALA A 579 2.85 15.71 -17.08
C ALA A 579 3.01 16.19 -18.54
N ARG A 580 1.88 16.36 -19.24
CA ARG A 580 1.83 16.78 -20.65
C ARG A 580 1.45 18.26 -20.76
N ASP A 581 1.86 18.91 -21.84
CA ASP A 581 1.51 20.31 -22.13
C ASP A 581 -0.01 20.56 -22.18
N THR A 582 -0.79 19.58 -22.63
CA THR A 582 -2.26 19.65 -22.63
C THR A 582 -2.82 19.74 -21.21
N SER A 583 -2.26 18.96 -20.28
CA SER A 583 -2.66 19.01 -18.87
C SER A 583 -2.36 20.39 -18.30
N TYR A 584 -1.19 20.96 -18.59
CA TYR A 584 -0.81 22.30 -18.13
C TYR A 584 -1.77 23.41 -18.61
N GLN A 585 -2.25 23.32 -19.85
CA GLN A 585 -3.25 24.26 -20.40
C GLN A 585 -4.57 24.18 -19.63
N ASP A 586 -5.09 22.96 -19.45
CA ASP A 586 -6.32 22.72 -18.69
C ASP A 586 -6.24 23.29 -17.26
N TRP A 587 -5.08 23.13 -16.60
CA TRP A 587 -4.87 23.64 -15.24
C TRP A 587 -4.88 25.17 -15.19
N THR A 588 -4.33 25.81 -16.23
CA THR A 588 -4.27 27.26 -16.34
C THR A 588 -5.67 27.85 -16.52
N GLU A 589 -6.48 27.28 -17.40
CA GLU A 589 -7.86 27.71 -17.63
C GLU A 589 -8.72 27.57 -16.36
N ARG A 590 -8.56 26.47 -15.62
CA ARG A 590 -9.30 26.26 -14.37
C ARG A 590 -8.89 27.18 -13.25
N GLN A 591 -7.59 27.48 -13.12
CA GLN A 591 -7.15 28.42 -12.08
C GLN A 591 -7.80 29.78 -12.31
N GLN A 592 -7.91 30.23 -13.56
CA GLN A 592 -8.57 31.48 -13.90
C GLN A 592 -10.05 31.46 -13.47
N ILE A 593 -10.76 30.36 -13.71
CA ILE A 593 -12.15 30.20 -13.27
C ILE A 593 -12.26 30.20 -11.73
N ALA A 594 -11.36 29.50 -11.04
CA ALA A 594 -11.34 29.44 -9.58
C ALA A 594 -11.05 30.81 -8.95
N MET A 595 -10.20 31.63 -9.61
CA MET A 595 -9.96 33.02 -9.23
C MET A 595 -11.23 33.88 -9.36
N ASP A 596 -12.00 33.71 -10.42
CA ASP A 596 -13.23 34.48 -10.65
C ASP A 596 -14.36 34.12 -9.67
N ARG A 597 -14.30 32.94 -9.05
CA ARG A 597 -15.35 32.39 -8.15
C ARG A 597 -14.97 32.40 -6.66
N ASP A 598 -13.85 33.01 -6.29
CA ASP A 598 -13.32 33.07 -4.92
C ASP A 598 -13.11 31.68 -4.28
N GLN A 599 -12.75 30.68 -5.10
CA GLN A 599 -12.49 29.30 -4.66
C GLN A 599 -11.02 29.13 -4.25
N LEU A 600 -10.65 29.70 -3.10
CA LEU A 600 -9.27 29.77 -2.62
C LEU A 600 -8.54 28.40 -2.58
N LEU A 601 -9.22 27.36 -2.13
CA LEU A 601 -8.64 26.02 -2.02
C LEU A 601 -8.25 25.41 -3.36
N GLU A 602 -9.16 25.52 -4.33
CA GLU A 602 -8.94 25.03 -5.68
C GLU A 602 -7.81 25.80 -6.34
N ARG A 603 -7.77 27.12 -6.14
CA ARG A 603 -6.66 27.98 -6.59
C ARG A 603 -5.32 27.53 -6.04
N VAL A 604 -5.18 27.33 -4.72
CA VAL A 604 -3.91 26.88 -4.10
C VAL A 604 -3.45 25.54 -4.68
N ARG A 605 -4.37 24.59 -4.86
CA ARG A 605 -4.04 23.25 -5.36
C ARG A 605 -3.62 23.26 -6.83
N LEU A 606 -4.37 23.95 -7.70
CA LEU A 606 -4.02 24.12 -9.12
C LEU A 606 -2.69 24.85 -9.27
N LEU A 607 -2.47 25.87 -8.44
CA LEU A 607 -1.23 26.62 -8.41
C LEU A 607 -0.03 25.74 -8.01
N LEU A 608 -0.18 24.89 -7.00
CA LEU A 608 0.86 23.95 -6.58
C LEU A 608 1.17 22.89 -7.65
N GLY A 609 0.14 22.38 -8.34
CA GLY A 609 0.31 21.45 -9.47
C GLY A 609 1.09 22.06 -10.63
N ARG A 610 0.69 23.27 -11.05
CA ARG A 610 1.40 24.04 -12.10
C ARG A 610 2.81 24.42 -11.69
N TRP A 611 3.00 24.82 -10.43
CA TRP A 611 4.33 25.10 -9.88
C TRP A 611 5.24 23.86 -9.94
N THR A 612 4.71 22.69 -9.54
CA THR A 612 5.45 21.42 -9.60
C THR A 612 5.81 21.04 -11.04
N TYR A 613 4.98 21.39 -12.03
CA TYR A 613 5.32 21.24 -13.44
C TYR A 613 6.48 22.13 -13.84
N ASN A 614 6.38 23.44 -13.59
CA ASN A 614 7.37 24.43 -14.03
C ASN A 614 8.72 24.32 -13.30
N ILE A 615 8.76 23.76 -12.09
CA ILE A 615 10.04 23.49 -11.42
C ILE A 615 10.76 22.27 -12.02
N ARG A 616 10.01 21.29 -12.55
CA ARG A 616 10.54 20.07 -13.19
C ARG A 616 10.84 20.26 -14.68
N MET A 617 9.97 20.97 -15.38
CA MET A 617 10.15 21.48 -16.74
C MET A 617 10.59 22.93 -16.62
N PRO A 618 11.90 23.21 -16.61
CA PRO A 618 12.47 24.39 -15.97
C PRO A 618 12.02 25.70 -16.62
N ASP A 619 10.85 26.19 -16.20
CA ASP A 619 10.34 27.54 -16.41
C ASP A 619 10.33 28.24 -15.05
N TYR A 620 11.54 28.60 -14.62
CA TYR A 620 11.74 29.12 -13.26
C TYR A 620 11.15 30.51 -13.05
N GLU A 621 10.95 31.29 -14.12
CA GLU A 621 10.27 32.59 -14.04
C GLU A 621 8.80 32.38 -13.66
N LEU A 622 8.12 31.45 -14.36
CA LEU A 622 6.74 31.13 -14.05
C LEU A 622 6.60 30.42 -12.71
N ALA A 623 7.54 29.54 -12.36
CA ALA A 623 7.59 28.93 -11.03
C ALA A 623 7.77 29.98 -9.92
N ASP A 624 8.60 31.02 -10.12
CA ASP A 624 8.79 32.11 -9.14
C ASP A 624 7.51 32.90 -8.95
N GLN A 625 6.84 33.26 -10.04
CA GLN A 625 5.53 33.93 -10.00
C GLN A 625 4.52 33.11 -9.19
N GLN A 626 4.43 31.81 -9.46
CA GLN A 626 3.49 30.91 -8.81
C GLN A 626 3.81 30.71 -7.32
N ALA A 627 5.10 30.60 -6.97
CA ALA A 627 5.52 30.46 -5.59
C ALA A 627 5.25 31.73 -4.76
N ARG A 628 5.43 32.93 -5.36
CA ARG A 628 5.04 34.22 -4.71
C ARG A 628 3.52 34.32 -4.54
N GLU A 629 2.75 33.82 -5.51
CA GLU A 629 1.31 33.77 -5.38
C GLU A 629 0.88 32.84 -4.23
N LEU A 630 1.50 31.66 -4.09
CA LEU A 630 1.26 30.76 -2.94
C LEU A 630 1.56 31.45 -1.60
N GLU A 631 2.66 32.19 -1.52
CA GLU A 631 3.05 32.95 -0.32
C GLU A 631 2.04 34.06 -0.01
N SER A 632 1.58 34.80 -1.01
CA SER A 632 0.53 35.80 -0.84
C SER A 632 -0.78 35.18 -0.35
N LEU A 633 -1.16 34.02 -0.87
CA LEU A 633 -2.37 33.30 -0.44
C LEU A 633 -2.24 32.82 1.01
N ALA A 634 -1.06 32.32 1.41
CA ALA A 634 -0.80 31.92 2.80
C ALA A 634 -1.02 33.10 3.76
N HIS A 635 -0.50 34.29 3.45
CA HIS A 635 -0.71 35.48 4.27
C HIS A 635 -2.16 35.94 4.34
N LEU A 636 -2.92 35.83 3.25
CA LEU A 636 -4.35 36.18 3.25
C LEU A 636 -5.16 35.26 4.20
N THR A 637 -4.81 33.98 4.29
CA THR A 637 -5.47 33.04 5.22
C THR A 637 -5.18 33.31 6.69
N GLU A 638 -4.11 34.02 7.03
CA GLU A 638 -3.82 34.45 8.42
C GLU A 638 -4.87 35.45 8.95
N ILE A 639 -5.64 36.08 8.06
CA ILE A 639 -6.59 37.16 8.38
C ILE A 639 -8.05 36.66 8.40
N ALA A 640 -8.36 35.47 7.84
CA ALA A 640 -9.74 34.95 7.68
C ALA A 640 -10.27 34.10 8.85
N ASN A 641 -11.59 34.05 9.10
CA ASN A 641 -12.19 33.29 10.21
C ASN A 641 -11.96 31.76 10.05
N PRO A 642 -11.55 30.99 11.07
CA PRO A 642 -11.27 29.55 10.95
C PRO A 642 -12.48 28.71 10.50
N ASP A 643 -13.70 29.18 10.78
CA ASP A 643 -14.96 28.48 10.48
C ASP A 643 -15.43 28.65 9.03
N ASP A 644 -14.85 29.58 8.25
CA ASP A 644 -15.30 29.93 6.89
C ASP A 644 -14.63 29.10 5.77
N VAL A 645 -13.76 28.13 6.10
CA VAL A 645 -12.94 27.46 5.07
C VAL A 645 -12.95 25.92 5.20
N PRO A 646 -13.80 25.21 4.43
CA PRO A 646 -13.72 23.76 4.31
C PRO A 646 -12.54 23.39 3.39
N LEU A 647 -11.33 23.28 3.95
CA LEU A 647 -10.12 22.92 3.21
C LEU A 647 -9.81 21.44 3.37
N ALA A 648 -10.40 20.54 2.58
CA ALA A 648 -10.30 19.09 2.85
C ALA A 648 -8.87 18.47 2.84
N TYR A 649 -7.79 19.22 2.58
CA TYR A 649 -6.42 18.73 2.73
C TYR A 649 -5.52 19.76 3.45
N LEU A 650 -5.31 20.99 2.95
CA LEU A 650 -4.40 21.97 3.58
C LEU A 650 -5.03 22.75 4.76
N VAL A 651 -5.79 22.07 5.63
CA VAL A 651 -6.74 22.65 6.62
C VAL A 651 -6.11 23.72 7.52
N ASP A 652 -4.87 23.52 7.93
CA ASP A 652 -4.23 24.38 8.92
C ASP A 652 -3.32 25.42 8.22
N ARG A 653 -3.51 26.68 8.59
CA ARG A 653 -2.71 27.83 8.12
C ARG A 653 -1.22 27.56 8.15
N ALA A 654 -0.75 26.86 9.18
CA ALA A 654 0.66 26.51 9.32
C ALA A 654 1.12 25.54 8.22
N HIS A 655 0.25 24.66 7.71
CA HIS A 655 0.56 23.79 6.56
C HIS A 655 0.64 24.57 5.24
N LEU A 656 -0.24 25.56 5.05
CA LEU A 656 -0.20 26.42 3.85
C LEU A 656 1.05 27.31 3.87
N GLY A 657 1.36 27.93 5.01
CA GLY A 657 2.58 28.71 5.22
C GLY A 657 3.84 27.89 4.96
N ALA A 658 3.93 26.69 5.55
CA ALA A 658 5.05 25.77 5.31
C ALA A 658 5.13 25.33 3.84
N THR A 659 4.00 25.09 3.17
CA THR A 659 3.97 24.74 1.73
C THR A 659 4.49 25.89 0.88
N ALA A 660 4.08 27.13 1.16
CA ALA A 660 4.57 28.31 0.46
C ALA A 660 6.07 28.51 0.71
N ALA A 661 6.54 28.42 1.95
CA ALA A 661 7.95 28.55 2.29
C ALA A 661 8.82 27.50 1.58
N TRP A 662 8.39 26.24 1.57
CA TRP A 662 9.05 25.17 0.83
C TRP A 662 9.08 25.44 -0.69
N ALA A 663 7.95 25.84 -1.28
CA ALA A 663 7.87 26.15 -2.71
C ALA A 663 8.76 27.35 -3.08
N ARG A 664 8.77 28.42 -2.27
CA ARG A 664 9.67 29.59 -2.42
C ARG A 664 11.13 29.16 -2.34
N GLY A 665 11.53 28.47 -1.27
CA GLY A 665 12.91 28.02 -1.07
C GLY A 665 13.42 27.11 -2.19
N THR A 666 12.59 26.16 -2.63
CA THR A 666 12.89 25.28 -3.76
C THR A 666 13.04 26.06 -5.07
N THR A 667 12.17 27.05 -5.33
CA THR A 667 12.24 27.86 -6.54
C THR A 667 13.49 28.72 -6.59
N LEU A 668 13.79 29.41 -5.49
CA LEU A 668 14.98 30.26 -5.36
C LEU A 668 16.26 29.44 -5.51
N HIS A 669 16.28 28.21 -4.97
CA HIS A 669 17.38 27.28 -5.18
C HIS A 669 17.60 27.01 -6.68
N HIS A 670 16.54 26.66 -7.41
CA HIS A 670 16.65 26.33 -8.83
C HIS A 670 17.05 27.52 -9.69
N ILE A 671 16.58 28.73 -9.36
CA ILE A 671 16.98 30.00 -10.00
C ILE A 671 18.46 30.30 -9.74
N GLY A 672 18.98 29.89 -8.57
CA GLY A 672 20.34 30.16 -8.13
C GLY A 672 20.45 31.28 -7.09
N ASP A 673 19.35 31.80 -6.54
CA ASP A 673 19.39 32.68 -5.37
C ASP A 673 19.58 31.83 -4.09
N LEU A 674 20.81 31.32 -3.94
CA LEU A 674 21.13 30.32 -2.91
C LEU A 674 21.00 30.87 -1.49
N SER A 675 21.23 32.17 -1.30
CA SER A 675 21.13 32.82 0.01
C SER A 675 19.67 32.89 0.45
N ALA A 676 18.79 33.44 -0.38
CA ALA A 676 17.37 33.49 -0.05
C ALA A 676 16.76 32.08 0.03
N ALA A 677 17.20 31.15 -0.83
CA ALA A 677 16.78 29.75 -0.76
C ALA A 677 17.05 29.13 0.60
N ARG A 678 18.26 29.31 1.16
CA ARG A 678 18.62 28.80 2.49
C ARG A 678 17.73 29.37 3.59
N ASP A 679 17.48 30.68 3.58
CA ASP A 679 16.65 31.32 4.60
C ASP A 679 15.24 30.69 4.66
N TYR A 680 14.61 30.49 3.50
CA TYR A 680 13.29 29.83 3.42
C TYR A 680 13.33 28.36 3.83
N LEU A 681 14.34 27.62 3.37
CA LEU A 681 14.47 26.18 3.61
C LEU A 681 14.81 25.85 5.07
N GLU A 682 15.72 26.61 5.70
CA GLU A 682 16.06 26.46 7.12
C GLU A 682 14.86 26.83 7.99
N ARG A 683 14.12 27.89 7.62
CA ARG A 683 12.86 28.25 8.29
C ARG A 683 11.81 27.13 8.20
N PHE A 684 11.65 26.50 7.03
CA PHE A 684 10.74 25.36 6.88
C PHE A 684 11.08 24.23 7.85
N LEU A 685 12.37 23.87 8.01
CA LEU A 685 12.78 22.80 8.92
C LEU A 685 12.49 23.11 10.40
N VAL A 686 12.48 24.40 10.78
CA VAL A 686 12.15 24.86 12.14
C VAL A 686 10.63 24.83 12.38
N GLU A 687 9.83 25.17 11.38
CA GLU A 687 8.37 25.26 11.47
C GLU A 687 7.67 23.91 11.23
N GLU A 688 8.33 22.94 10.59
CA GLU A 688 7.76 21.62 10.30
C GLU A 688 7.48 20.82 11.59
N THR A 689 6.27 20.25 11.66
CA THR A 689 5.85 19.34 12.74
C THR A 689 5.71 17.89 12.24
N PRO A 690 5.78 16.87 13.13
CA PRO A 690 5.52 15.48 12.74
C PRO A 690 4.15 15.26 12.07
N ALA A 691 3.13 16.02 12.50
CA ALA A 691 1.80 15.98 11.91
C ALA A 691 1.80 16.49 10.46
N MET A 692 2.46 17.63 10.21
CA MET A 692 2.63 18.18 8.85
C MET A 692 3.36 17.20 7.93
N ARG A 693 4.43 16.58 8.43
CA ARG A 693 5.21 15.60 7.66
C ARG A 693 4.36 14.39 7.27
N ALA A 694 3.64 13.79 8.22
CA ALA A 694 2.73 12.67 7.97
C ALA A 694 1.63 13.03 6.96
N PHE A 695 1.10 14.25 7.06
CA PHE A 695 0.12 14.80 6.16
C PHE A 695 0.64 14.91 4.71
N PHE A 696 1.80 15.55 4.48
CA PHE A 696 2.36 15.67 3.12
C PHE A 696 2.68 14.30 2.51
N MET A 697 3.21 13.39 3.33
CA MET A 697 3.50 12.01 2.92
C MET A 697 2.26 11.23 2.48
N THR A 698 1.10 11.50 3.09
CA THR A 698 -0.16 10.84 2.72
C THR A 698 -0.68 11.35 1.38
N ILE A 699 -0.47 12.64 1.07
CA ILE A 699 -1.10 13.28 -0.09
C ILE A 699 -0.28 13.20 -1.36
N THR A 700 1.05 13.23 -1.27
CA THR A 700 1.90 13.22 -2.47
C THR A 700 2.86 12.04 -2.50
N GLY A 701 2.99 11.32 -1.37
CA GLY A 701 4.06 10.36 -1.16
C GLY A 701 5.46 11.00 -1.13
N PHE A 702 5.55 12.33 -1.04
CA PHE A 702 6.79 13.10 -1.12
C PHE A 702 7.21 13.60 0.27
N ASP A 703 8.40 13.20 0.71
CA ASP A 703 8.95 13.61 2.01
C ASP A 703 9.71 14.93 1.88
N ARG A 704 8.99 16.04 2.09
CA ARG A 704 9.55 17.41 1.98
C ARG A 704 10.76 17.62 2.89
N ARG A 705 10.78 17.02 4.09
CA ARG A 705 11.92 17.14 5.00
C ARG A 705 13.23 16.65 4.37
N SER A 706 13.23 15.44 3.82
CA SER A 706 14.41 14.88 3.15
C SER A 706 14.84 15.69 1.92
N ASP A 707 13.86 16.21 1.17
CA ASP A 707 14.09 17.08 0.01
C ASP A 707 14.75 18.40 0.42
N VAL A 708 14.28 19.05 1.49
CA VAL A 708 14.87 20.29 2.01
C VAL A 708 16.31 20.10 2.44
N PHE A 709 16.64 19.00 3.14
CA PHE A 709 18.03 18.67 3.44
C PHE A 709 18.86 18.46 2.15
N GLY A 710 18.28 17.83 1.13
CA GLY A 710 18.92 17.68 -0.18
C GLY A 710 19.26 19.03 -0.83
N LEU A 711 18.31 19.96 -0.87
CA LEU A 711 18.51 21.30 -1.44
C LEU A 711 19.50 22.15 -0.63
N LEU A 712 19.42 22.09 0.70
CA LEU A 712 20.37 22.76 1.61
C LEU A 712 21.79 22.24 1.42
N SER A 713 21.95 20.93 1.17
CA SER A 713 23.27 20.33 0.96
C SER A 713 24.02 21.01 -0.19
N ILE A 714 23.35 21.22 -1.33
CA ILE A 714 23.92 21.92 -2.49
C ILE A 714 24.16 23.38 -2.19
N ALA A 715 23.15 24.08 -1.63
CA ALA A 715 23.25 25.52 -1.38
C ALA A 715 24.42 25.86 -0.45
N LYS A 716 24.57 25.13 0.66
CA LYS A 716 25.67 25.29 1.61
C LYS A 716 27.03 25.00 0.99
N CYS A 717 27.17 23.86 0.30
CA CYS A 717 28.40 23.50 -0.38
C CYS A 717 28.81 24.55 -1.42
N LEU A 718 27.89 25.00 -2.29
CA LEU A 718 28.18 26.01 -3.30
C LEU A 718 28.62 27.34 -2.67
N GLN A 719 28.10 27.69 -1.50
CA GLN A 719 28.44 28.92 -0.77
C GLN A 719 29.69 28.81 0.12
N GLY A 720 30.36 27.65 0.18
CA GLY A 720 31.60 27.47 0.94
C GLY A 720 31.48 26.66 2.24
N ASP A 721 30.27 26.33 2.68
CA ASP A 721 30.03 25.47 3.85
C ASP A 721 29.96 24.00 3.45
N ILE A 722 31.13 23.42 3.19
CA ILE A 722 31.27 22.04 2.68
C ILE A 722 30.85 21.02 3.74
N GLU A 723 31.29 21.21 4.99
CA GLU A 723 30.99 20.28 6.09
C GLU A 723 29.50 20.27 6.41
N GLY A 724 28.87 21.44 6.55
CA GLY A 724 27.43 21.56 6.79
C GLY A 724 26.62 20.99 5.62
N GLY A 725 27.04 21.25 4.38
CA GLY A 725 26.36 20.71 3.20
C GLY A 725 26.43 19.18 3.10
N LEU A 726 27.60 18.57 3.33
CA LEU A 726 27.72 17.10 3.34
C LEU A 726 26.96 16.46 4.52
N ALA A 727 26.89 17.14 5.67
CA ALA A 727 26.07 16.69 6.79
C ALA A 727 24.57 16.68 6.45
N ASP A 728 24.08 17.70 5.73
CA ASP A 728 22.71 17.77 5.25
C ASP A 728 22.43 16.71 4.18
N ALA A 729 23.36 16.41 3.26
CA ALA A 729 23.23 15.30 2.31
C ALA A 729 23.04 13.96 3.04
N ALA A 730 23.80 13.72 4.12
CA ALA A 730 23.63 12.53 4.94
C ALA A 730 22.29 12.54 5.70
N SER A 731 21.81 13.69 6.16
CA SER A 731 20.49 13.85 6.80
C SER A 731 19.36 13.53 5.82
N ALA A 732 19.43 14.02 4.58
CA ALA A 732 18.46 13.72 3.53
C ALA A 732 18.28 12.22 3.34
N ILE A 733 19.39 11.48 3.20
CA ILE A 733 19.36 10.02 3.03
C ILE A 733 18.76 9.32 4.26
N ARG A 734 19.13 9.72 5.48
CA ARG A 734 18.60 9.11 6.72
C ARG A 734 17.10 9.33 6.85
N GLU A 735 16.65 10.57 6.62
CA GLU A 735 15.24 10.94 6.70
C GLU A 735 14.41 10.18 5.67
N ALA A 736 14.87 10.14 4.42
CA ALA A 736 14.19 9.40 3.36
C ALA A 736 14.10 7.89 3.65
N ARG A 737 15.19 7.26 4.12
CA ARG A 737 15.18 5.82 4.45
C ARG A 737 14.25 5.49 5.62
N SER A 738 13.99 6.43 6.52
CA SER A 738 13.03 6.23 7.61
C SER A 738 11.60 6.01 7.10
N THR A 739 11.27 6.57 5.92
CA THR A 739 9.95 6.41 5.29
C THR A 739 9.73 5.01 4.72
N ARG A 740 10.82 4.28 4.40
CA ARG A 740 10.80 3.00 3.66
C ARG A 740 10.09 3.06 2.30
N LYS A 741 9.89 4.26 1.76
CA LYS A 741 9.25 4.51 0.46
C LYS A 741 10.29 4.79 -0.61
N ALA A 742 10.07 4.27 -1.82
CA ALA A 742 11.08 4.30 -2.88
C ALA A 742 11.29 5.72 -3.43
N LEU A 743 10.20 6.50 -3.58
CA LEU A 743 10.31 7.87 -4.09
C LEU A 743 11.16 8.77 -3.18
N PRO A 744 10.86 8.95 -1.87
CA PRO A 744 11.70 9.76 -0.98
C PRO A 744 13.17 9.36 -1.00
N ILE A 745 13.45 8.05 -1.02
CA ILE A 745 14.81 7.52 -1.09
C ILE A 745 15.51 7.98 -2.39
N ASN A 746 14.84 7.87 -3.54
CA ASN A 746 15.42 8.27 -4.82
C ASN A 746 15.63 9.79 -4.94
N GLU A 747 14.71 10.61 -4.43
CA GLU A 747 14.88 12.07 -4.37
C GLU A 747 16.07 12.46 -3.49
N ALA A 748 16.18 11.91 -2.28
CA ALA A 748 17.30 12.20 -1.39
C ALA A 748 18.64 11.72 -1.95
N LEU A 749 18.69 10.52 -2.54
CA LEU A 749 19.90 9.99 -3.17
C LEU A 749 20.35 10.84 -4.36
N GLN A 750 19.41 11.33 -5.17
CA GLN A 750 19.71 12.23 -6.28
C GLN A 750 20.45 13.48 -5.81
N TRP A 751 19.86 14.21 -4.85
CA TRP A 751 20.46 15.44 -4.33
C TRP A 751 21.80 15.17 -3.64
N ALA A 752 21.85 14.15 -2.77
CA ALA A 752 23.07 13.82 -2.03
C ALA A 752 24.22 13.38 -2.95
N CYS A 753 23.96 12.50 -3.92
CA CYS A 753 24.99 12.05 -4.88
C CYS A 753 25.50 13.22 -5.73
N PHE A 754 24.60 14.13 -6.12
CA PHE A 754 24.99 15.33 -6.85
C PHE A 754 25.90 16.23 -6.00
N THR A 755 25.54 16.50 -4.74
CA THR A 755 26.38 17.27 -3.80
C THR A 755 27.75 16.64 -3.60
N MET A 756 27.80 15.33 -3.32
CA MET A 756 29.06 14.60 -3.14
C MET A 756 29.95 14.67 -4.39
N LEU A 757 29.34 14.54 -5.57
CA LEU A 757 30.04 14.68 -6.86
C LEU A 757 30.64 16.09 -7.02
N LEU A 758 29.87 17.13 -6.71
CA LEU A 758 30.36 18.51 -6.79
C LEU A 758 31.55 18.77 -5.86
N MET A 759 31.50 18.18 -4.67
CA MET A 759 32.56 18.28 -3.65
C MET A 759 33.73 17.31 -3.88
N ASN A 760 33.77 16.63 -5.03
CA ASN A 760 34.83 15.72 -5.41
C ASN A 760 35.07 14.58 -4.39
N GLU A 761 33.99 14.12 -3.75
CA GLU A 761 34.04 12.92 -2.89
C GLU A 761 34.54 11.70 -3.68
N PRO A 762 35.30 10.78 -3.07
CA PRO A 762 35.78 9.59 -3.75
C PRO A 762 34.65 8.81 -4.42
N VAL A 763 34.86 8.39 -5.68
CA VAL A 763 33.88 7.60 -6.45
C VAL A 763 33.41 6.36 -5.69
N ALA A 764 34.27 5.76 -4.87
CA ALA A 764 33.93 4.62 -4.00
C ALA A 764 32.84 4.92 -2.96
N ASN A 765 32.70 6.18 -2.54
CA ASN A 765 31.67 6.62 -1.60
C ASN A 765 30.33 6.88 -2.30
N ILE A 766 30.36 7.33 -3.57
CA ILE A 766 29.17 7.73 -4.33
C ILE A 766 28.57 6.55 -5.11
N SER A 767 29.41 5.69 -5.69
CA SER A 767 28.96 4.59 -6.57
C SER A 767 27.90 3.69 -5.92
N PRO A 768 28.02 3.25 -4.65
CA PRO A 768 27.00 2.41 -4.03
C PRO A 768 25.63 3.10 -3.91
N LEU A 769 25.61 4.42 -3.67
CA LEU A 769 24.39 5.21 -3.57
C LEU A 769 23.72 5.38 -4.93
N VAL A 770 24.50 5.61 -5.99
CA VAL A 770 23.99 5.66 -7.37
C VAL A 770 23.49 4.28 -7.83
N ASP A 771 24.15 3.20 -7.42
CA ASP A 771 23.69 1.83 -7.67
C ASP A 771 22.38 1.50 -6.95
N GLU A 772 22.22 1.93 -5.70
CA GLU A 772 20.97 1.86 -4.95
C GLU A 772 19.85 2.64 -5.66
N MET A 773 20.12 3.87 -6.07
CA MET A 773 19.17 4.71 -6.80
C MET A 773 18.77 4.06 -8.13
N LEU A 774 19.72 3.52 -8.90
CA LEU A 774 19.43 2.84 -10.17
C LEU A 774 18.61 1.56 -9.98
N SER A 775 18.89 0.79 -8.92
CA SER A 775 18.12 -0.41 -8.58
C SER A 775 16.71 -0.04 -8.12
N THR A 776 16.58 0.87 -7.15
CA THR A 776 15.29 1.23 -6.56
C THR A 776 14.38 1.96 -7.56
N SER A 777 14.88 2.94 -8.31
CA SER A 777 14.09 3.60 -9.36
C SER A 777 13.59 2.62 -10.43
N LYS A 778 14.42 1.66 -10.84
CA LYS A 778 14.02 0.60 -11.78
C LYS A 778 12.95 -0.34 -11.18
N ASN A 779 13.12 -0.74 -9.93
CA ASN A 779 12.21 -1.67 -9.24
C ASN A 779 10.84 -1.05 -8.95
N HIS A 780 10.74 0.28 -8.91
CA HIS A 780 9.51 1.01 -8.60
C HIS A 780 8.96 1.82 -9.79
N SER A 781 9.53 1.64 -10.99
CA SER A 781 9.16 2.38 -12.21
C SER A 781 9.24 3.92 -12.05
N LEU A 782 10.23 4.42 -11.30
CA LEU A 782 10.47 5.86 -11.13
C LEU A 782 11.27 6.40 -12.31
N PHE A 783 10.56 6.71 -13.40
CA PHE A 783 11.16 6.95 -14.72
C PHE A 783 12.14 8.13 -14.78
N SER A 784 11.80 9.28 -14.16
CA SER A 784 12.71 10.44 -14.10
C SER A 784 13.97 10.13 -13.29
N HIS A 785 13.82 9.50 -12.11
CA HIS A 785 14.94 9.19 -11.23
C HIS A 785 15.89 8.16 -11.84
N TYR A 786 15.37 7.19 -12.59
CA TYR A 786 16.24 6.27 -13.33
C TYR A 786 17.10 6.99 -14.37
N GLY A 787 16.53 7.99 -15.07
CA GLY A 787 17.28 8.85 -15.99
C GLY A 787 18.39 9.63 -15.28
N VAL A 788 18.11 10.20 -14.10
CA VAL A 788 19.13 10.90 -13.30
C VAL A 788 20.22 9.95 -12.80
N ALA A 789 19.86 8.74 -12.35
CA ALA A 789 20.83 7.73 -11.92
C ALA A 789 21.79 7.32 -13.06
N LEU A 790 21.29 7.21 -14.30
CA LEU A 790 22.13 6.98 -15.48
C LEU A 790 23.10 8.14 -15.72
N CYS A 791 22.62 9.38 -15.65
CA CYS A 791 23.46 10.56 -15.80
C CYS A 791 24.54 10.63 -14.70
N LEU A 792 24.19 10.37 -13.44
CA LEU A 792 25.14 10.32 -12.33
C LEU A 792 26.18 9.22 -12.53
N LYS A 793 25.81 8.04 -13.04
CA LYS A 793 26.80 7.01 -13.45
C LYS A 793 27.74 7.51 -14.53
N GLY A 794 27.22 8.25 -15.51
CA GLY A 794 28.05 8.88 -16.54
C GLY A 794 29.02 9.90 -15.96
N CYS A 795 28.57 10.74 -15.02
CA CYS A 795 29.43 11.65 -14.30
C CYS A 795 30.53 10.94 -13.50
N LEU A 796 30.22 9.86 -12.78
CA LEU A 796 31.23 9.07 -12.06
C LEU A 796 32.24 8.39 -13.03
N ALA A 797 31.79 7.98 -14.21
CA ALA A 797 32.67 7.46 -15.25
C ALA A 797 33.62 8.56 -15.77
N ALA A 798 33.12 9.77 -16.02
CA ALA A 798 33.95 10.92 -16.40
C ALA A 798 34.97 11.28 -15.31
N ALA A 799 34.55 11.31 -14.03
CA ALA A 799 35.45 11.51 -12.87
C ALA A 799 36.60 10.49 -12.81
N SER A 800 36.34 9.29 -13.31
CA SER A 800 37.31 8.18 -13.35
C SER A 800 38.11 8.12 -14.66
N GLY A 801 37.99 9.12 -15.55
CA GLY A 801 38.66 9.16 -16.86
C GLY A 801 38.07 8.22 -17.93
N ARG A 802 36.91 7.60 -17.67
CA ARG A 802 36.24 6.68 -18.62
C ARG A 802 35.23 7.43 -19.50
N HIS A 803 35.74 8.30 -20.37
CA HIS A 803 34.93 9.26 -21.12
C HIS A 803 33.97 8.64 -22.14
N GLU A 804 34.33 7.54 -22.81
CA GLU A 804 33.40 6.84 -23.72
C GLU A 804 32.16 6.32 -22.96
N THR A 805 32.39 5.64 -21.84
CA THR A 805 31.30 5.18 -20.95
C THR A 805 30.51 6.35 -20.38
N ALA A 806 31.15 7.48 -20.12
CA ALA A 806 30.46 8.68 -19.64
C ALA A 806 29.45 9.20 -20.68
N VAL A 807 29.89 9.34 -21.93
CA VAL A 807 29.03 9.79 -23.05
C VAL A 807 27.85 8.85 -23.24
N ASP A 808 28.08 7.53 -23.32
CA ASP A 808 27.00 6.55 -23.50
C ASP A 808 25.92 6.66 -22.41
N ARG A 809 26.34 6.79 -21.16
CA ARG A 809 25.44 6.85 -20.00
C ARG A 809 24.71 8.19 -19.90
N LEU A 810 25.40 9.30 -20.16
CA LEU A 810 24.79 10.64 -20.16
C LEU A 810 23.79 10.77 -21.30
N GLN A 811 24.09 10.28 -22.49
CA GLN A 811 23.17 10.30 -23.62
C GLN A 811 21.92 9.48 -23.35
N ALA A 812 22.06 8.26 -22.82
CA ALA A 812 20.93 7.41 -22.43
C ALA A 812 20.08 8.07 -21.34
N GLY A 813 20.71 8.61 -20.30
CA GLY A 813 20.03 9.30 -19.20
C GLY A 813 19.29 10.55 -19.67
N LEU A 814 19.94 11.44 -20.43
CA LEU A 814 19.33 12.66 -20.97
C LEU A 814 18.15 12.37 -21.91
N SER A 815 18.24 11.33 -22.75
CA SER A 815 17.11 10.91 -23.60
C SER A 815 15.91 10.45 -22.76
N GLN A 816 16.17 9.76 -21.65
CA GLN A 816 15.12 9.33 -20.74
C GLN A 816 14.51 10.50 -19.97
N LEU A 817 15.33 11.43 -19.47
CA LEU A 817 14.88 12.65 -18.79
C LEU A 817 14.00 13.53 -19.69
N GLN A 818 14.37 13.66 -20.97
CA GLN A 818 13.56 14.34 -21.96
C GLN A 818 12.20 13.68 -22.15
N SER A 819 12.15 12.35 -22.21
CA SER A 819 10.90 11.60 -22.32
C SER A 819 10.06 11.68 -21.04
N ALA A 820 10.69 11.95 -19.90
CA ALA A 820 10.06 12.07 -18.58
C ALA A 820 9.58 13.49 -18.25
N HIS A 821 9.83 14.48 -19.13
CA HIS A 821 9.58 15.89 -18.84
C HIS A 821 10.24 16.36 -17.53
N TYR A 822 11.55 16.10 -17.39
CA TYR A 822 12.35 16.46 -16.22
C TYR A 822 13.72 17.01 -16.64
N GLY A 823 14.05 18.25 -16.26
CA GLY A 823 15.31 18.89 -16.66
C GLY A 823 16.08 19.79 -15.66
N PRO A 824 15.90 19.74 -14.31
CA PRO A 824 16.67 20.59 -13.40
C PRO A 824 18.20 20.47 -13.53
N PHE A 825 18.71 19.27 -13.80
CA PHE A 825 20.16 18.97 -13.86
C PHE A 825 20.75 18.94 -15.27
N ASP A 826 19.91 19.05 -16.31
CA ASP A 826 20.35 19.00 -17.71
C ASP A 826 21.55 19.89 -18.03
N PRO A 827 21.63 21.17 -17.59
CA PRO A 827 22.80 22.00 -17.89
C PRO A 827 24.10 21.39 -17.34
N PHE A 828 24.06 20.77 -16.16
CA PHE A 828 25.25 20.10 -15.62
C PHE A 828 25.59 18.83 -16.42
N PHE A 829 24.61 17.97 -16.69
CA PHE A 829 24.82 16.71 -17.40
C PHE A 829 25.28 16.91 -18.86
N VAL A 830 24.65 17.84 -19.58
CA VAL A 830 25.08 18.22 -20.94
C VAL A 830 26.50 18.79 -20.90
N GLY A 831 26.81 19.62 -19.90
CA GLY A 831 28.17 20.12 -19.70
C GLY A 831 29.20 19.00 -19.49
N VAL A 832 28.90 17.96 -18.70
CA VAL A 832 29.80 16.80 -18.48
C VAL A 832 29.97 15.96 -19.74
N MET A 833 28.89 15.79 -20.49
CA MET A 833 28.93 15.07 -21.77
C MET A 833 29.80 15.83 -22.78
N ALA A 834 29.61 17.14 -22.91
CA ALA A 834 30.41 17.99 -23.78
C ALA A 834 31.90 17.96 -23.40
N THR A 835 32.23 18.06 -22.10
CA THR A 835 33.62 17.92 -21.64
C THR A 835 34.22 16.56 -21.99
N SER A 836 33.46 15.48 -21.79
CA SER A 836 33.94 14.13 -22.14
C SER A 836 34.17 13.96 -23.64
N LEU A 837 33.27 14.48 -24.48
CA LEU A 837 33.44 14.52 -25.94
C LEU A 837 34.66 15.36 -26.35
N MET A 838 34.90 16.48 -25.69
CA MET A 838 36.11 17.30 -25.92
C MET A 838 37.39 16.53 -25.60
N THR A 839 37.43 15.82 -24.47
CA THR A 839 38.57 14.98 -24.08
C THR A 839 38.83 13.85 -25.07
N LEU A 840 37.77 13.30 -25.69
CA LEU A 840 37.86 12.30 -26.76
C LEU A 840 38.22 12.89 -28.13
N GLY A 841 38.34 14.22 -28.26
CA GLY A 841 38.59 14.91 -29.53
C GLY A 841 37.36 15.05 -30.44
N GLN A 842 36.17 14.69 -29.97
CA GLN A 842 34.90 14.79 -30.68
C GLN A 842 34.28 16.20 -30.55
N ILE A 843 35.03 17.22 -30.97
CA ILE A 843 34.69 18.64 -30.76
C ILE A 843 33.37 19.04 -31.45
N ASN A 844 33.08 18.48 -32.62
CA ASN A 844 31.83 18.78 -33.34
C ASN A 844 30.61 18.21 -32.62
N GLU A 845 30.68 16.98 -32.12
CA GLU A 845 29.60 16.36 -31.34
C GLU A 845 29.37 17.12 -30.02
N ALA A 846 30.45 17.56 -29.36
CA ALA A 846 30.33 18.42 -28.17
C ALA A 846 29.57 19.71 -28.50
N ARG A 847 29.93 20.40 -29.59
CA ARG A 847 29.26 21.63 -30.03
C ARG A 847 27.79 21.40 -30.39
N GLU A 848 27.49 20.33 -31.12
CA GLU A 848 26.13 19.97 -31.52
C GLU A 848 25.27 19.67 -30.29
N SER A 849 25.80 18.93 -29.31
CA SER A 849 25.07 18.60 -28.09
C SER A 849 24.71 19.85 -27.25
N MET A 850 25.64 20.80 -27.10
CA MET A 850 25.40 22.06 -26.39
C MET A 850 24.44 22.98 -27.17
N ALA A 851 24.60 23.10 -28.49
CA ALA A 851 23.68 23.88 -29.32
C ALA A 851 22.26 23.31 -29.31
N ALA A 852 22.12 21.97 -29.40
CA ALA A 852 20.82 21.30 -29.32
C ALA A 852 20.16 21.47 -27.95
N PHE A 853 20.95 21.59 -26.88
CA PHE A 853 20.44 21.93 -25.56
C PHE A 853 19.96 23.38 -25.48
N GLU A 854 20.74 24.35 -25.96
CA GLU A 854 20.37 25.78 -25.96
C GLU A 854 19.11 26.05 -26.80
N GLN A 855 18.94 25.37 -27.94
CA GLN A 855 17.75 25.52 -28.78
C GLN A 855 16.47 24.99 -28.15
N ARG A 856 16.57 23.99 -27.26
CA ARG A 856 15.41 23.37 -26.61
C ARG A 856 14.94 24.13 -25.38
N ARG A 857 15.77 25.00 -24.80
CA ARG A 857 15.48 25.62 -23.50
C ARG A 857 14.72 26.94 -23.67
N VAL A 858 13.68 27.10 -22.85
CA VAL A 858 12.83 28.29 -22.82
C VAL A 858 13.33 29.33 -21.79
N THR A 859 14.12 28.94 -20.78
CA THR A 859 14.59 29.83 -19.70
C THR A 859 16.08 29.68 -19.32
N HIS A 860 16.53 30.47 -18.32
CA HIS A 860 17.88 30.51 -17.76
C HIS A 860 18.39 29.14 -17.24
N HIS A 861 19.71 28.98 -17.21
CA HIS A 861 20.36 27.73 -16.82
C HIS A 861 20.23 27.34 -15.32
N GLY A 862 19.59 28.18 -14.51
CA GLY A 862 19.42 28.00 -13.07
C GLY A 862 20.73 28.01 -12.30
N PHE A 863 20.76 27.35 -11.15
CA PHE A 863 21.93 27.25 -10.26
C PHE A 863 23.15 26.55 -10.87
N CYS A 864 22.97 25.77 -11.95
CA CYS A 864 24.06 25.15 -12.72
C CYS A 864 24.57 26.05 -13.87
N GLY A 865 23.99 27.24 -14.04
CA GLY A 865 24.29 28.13 -15.15
C GLY A 865 25.74 28.56 -15.28
N PRO A 866 26.39 29.04 -14.21
CA PRO A 866 27.80 29.37 -14.24
C PRO A 866 28.68 28.23 -14.77
N GLU A 867 28.44 27.00 -14.29
CA GLU A 867 29.24 25.83 -14.68
C GLU A 867 29.00 25.41 -16.14
N TYR A 868 27.75 25.50 -16.62
CA TYR A 868 27.45 25.24 -18.04
C TYR A 868 28.15 26.26 -18.96
N VAL A 869 28.03 27.55 -18.64
CA VAL A 869 28.65 28.63 -19.42
C VAL A 869 30.18 28.55 -19.37
N ARG A 870 30.77 28.20 -18.22
CA ARG A 870 32.22 27.92 -18.12
C ARG A 870 32.67 26.86 -19.12
N ARG A 871 31.95 25.73 -19.19
CA ARG A 871 32.30 24.63 -20.13
C ARG A 871 32.09 25.00 -21.58
N LYS A 872 31.07 25.83 -21.88
CA LYS A 872 30.89 26.43 -23.21
C LYS A 872 32.09 27.28 -23.60
N ALA A 873 32.59 28.08 -22.65
CA ALA A 873 33.77 28.90 -22.86
C ALA A 873 35.03 28.07 -23.15
N LEU A 874 35.20 26.94 -22.45
CA LEU A 874 36.30 26.00 -22.71
C LEU A 874 36.22 25.42 -24.13
N LEU A 875 35.03 25.05 -24.60
CA LEU A 875 34.81 24.63 -25.99
C LEU A 875 35.16 25.74 -27.00
N SER A 876 34.75 26.98 -26.73
CA SER A 876 35.12 28.15 -27.53
C SER A 876 36.63 28.37 -27.57
N ALA A 877 37.32 28.20 -26.43
CA ALA A 877 38.77 28.34 -26.35
C ALA A 877 39.49 27.26 -27.14
N LEU A 878 39.06 26.00 -27.04
CA LEU A 878 39.61 24.85 -27.78
C LEU A 878 39.42 24.97 -29.29
N THR A 879 38.33 25.60 -29.73
CA THR A 879 38.05 25.86 -31.16
C THR A 879 38.72 27.14 -31.67
N GLY A 880 39.52 27.82 -30.85
CA GLY A 880 40.30 29.01 -31.22
C GLY A 880 39.55 30.33 -31.06
N ASN A 881 38.28 30.32 -30.65
CA ASN A 881 37.49 31.53 -30.41
C ASN A 881 37.71 32.07 -28.99
N ARG A 882 38.92 32.57 -28.74
CA ARG A 882 39.34 33.08 -27.42
C ARG A 882 38.57 34.31 -26.95
N THR A 883 38.01 35.10 -27.85
CA THR A 883 37.19 36.27 -27.48
C THR A 883 35.85 35.83 -26.91
N ALA A 884 35.15 34.90 -27.58
CA ALA A 884 33.91 34.32 -27.05
C ALA A 884 34.16 33.58 -25.73
N ALA A 885 35.28 32.85 -25.61
CA ALA A 885 35.64 32.20 -24.36
C ALA A 885 35.84 33.20 -23.20
N GLU A 886 36.47 34.35 -23.45
CA GLU A 886 36.64 35.40 -22.44
C GLU A 886 35.30 36.00 -22.02
N GLU A 887 34.41 36.27 -22.97
CA GLU A 887 33.07 36.80 -22.72
C GLU A 887 32.22 35.82 -21.89
N ASP A 888 32.17 34.55 -22.30
CA ASP A 888 31.43 33.50 -21.59
C ASP A 888 32.00 33.29 -20.17
N LEU A 889 33.32 33.28 -19.96
CA LEU A 889 33.91 33.14 -18.63
C LEU A 889 33.61 34.33 -17.71
N ARG A 890 33.52 35.55 -18.25
CA ARG A 890 33.07 36.72 -17.48
C ARG A 890 31.59 36.59 -17.10
N VAL A 891 30.74 36.19 -18.04
CA VAL A 891 29.31 35.92 -17.76
C VAL A 891 29.15 34.85 -16.67
N ALA A 892 29.90 33.75 -16.76
CA ALA A 892 29.88 32.70 -15.75
C ALA A 892 30.34 33.20 -14.36
N THR A 893 31.38 34.03 -14.33
CA THR A 893 31.90 34.64 -13.09
C THR A 893 30.89 35.61 -12.47
N ASP A 894 30.32 36.51 -13.26
CA ASP A 894 29.34 37.49 -12.79
C ASP A 894 28.05 36.81 -12.29
N GLU A 895 27.59 35.75 -12.98
CA GLU A 895 26.46 34.92 -12.52
C GLU A 895 26.81 34.20 -11.21
N ALA A 896 27.99 33.58 -11.10
CA ALA A 896 28.38 32.88 -9.87
C ALA A 896 28.39 33.81 -8.65
N ILE A 897 28.88 35.05 -8.83
CA ILE A 897 28.84 36.08 -7.78
C ILE A 897 27.39 36.43 -7.42
N ARG A 898 26.50 36.62 -8.41
CA ARG A 898 25.07 36.86 -8.15
C ARG A 898 24.41 35.72 -7.39
N GLN A 899 24.77 34.47 -7.71
CA GLN A 899 24.26 33.29 -7.01
C GLN A 899 24.90 33.09 -5.62
N SER A 900 25.84 33.96 -5.23
CA SER A 900 26.67 33.79 -4.03
C SER A 900 27.43 32.45 -4.00
N SER A 901 27.71 31.86 -5.17
CA SER A 901 28.38 30.56 -5.28
C SER A 901 29.90 30.74 -5.32
N GLN A 902 30.57 30.36 -4.24
CA GLN A 902 32.03 30.34 -4.15
C GLN A 902 32.64 29.27 -5.08
N LEU A 903 32.02 28.08 -5.19
CA LEU A 903 32.54 27.01 -6.04
C LEU A 903 32.54 27.42 -7.52
N TRP A 904 31.41 27.94 -8.00
CA TRP A 904 31.28 28.35 -9.39
C TRP A 904 32.16 29.54 -9.72
N HIS A 905 32.28 30.49 -8.79
CA HIS A 905 33.15 31.63 -8.95
C HIS A 905 34.62 31.18 -9.03
N LEU A 906 35.03 30.26 -8.15
CA LEU A 906 36.38 29.70 -8.17
C LEU A 906 36.72 29.07 -9.53
N ARG A 907 35.85 28.20 -10.05
CA ARG A 907 36.10 27.51 -11.32
C ARG A 907 36.14 28.47 -12.51
N ALA A 908 35.11 29.31 -12.67
CA ALA A 908 35.04 30.23 -13.80
C ALA A 908 36.13 31.33 -13.74
N GLY A 909 36.39 31.87 -12.54
CA GLY A 909 37.42 32.88 -12.33
C GLY A 909 38.83 32.33 -12.54
N SER A 910 39.09 31.07 -12.16
CA SER A 910 40.39 30.42 -12.37
C SER A 910 40.66 30.20 -13.86
N ASP A 911 39.68 29.73 -14.62
CA ASP A 911 39.78 29.58 -16.08
C ASP A 911 39.94 30.94 -16.77
N LEU A 912 39.27 31.99 -16.28
CA LEU A 912 39.41 33.36 -16.80
C LEU A 912 40.81 33.90 -16.56
N ALA A 913 41.36 33.71 -15.36
CA ALA A 913 42.73 34.08 -15.03
C ALA A 913 43.74 33.35 -15.94
N ALA A 914 43.56 32.04 -16.13
CA ALA A 914 44.39 31.23 -17.01
C ALA A 914 44.32 31.70 -18.48
N LEU A 915 43.12 32.07 -18.96
CA LEU A 915 42.94 32.63 -20.29
C LEU A 915 43.68 33.97 -20.45
N TYR A 916 43.61 34.86 -19.47
CA TYR A 916 44.35 36.12 -19.49
C TYR A 916 45.87 35.90 -19.52
N GLU A 917 46.40 34.95 -18.76
CA GLU A 917 47.82 34.58 -18.82
C GLU A 917 48.21 34.05 -20.20
N GLY A 918 47.41 33.16 -20.78
CA GLY A 918 47.60 32.66 -22.14
C GLY A 918 47.56 33.77 -23.21
N ARG A 919 46.88 34.89 -22.91
CA ARG A 919 46.83 36.10 -23.74
C ARG A 919 47.87 37.17 -23.36
N GLN A 920 48.81 36.86 -22.45
CA GLN A 920 49.84 37.78 -21.94
C GLN A 920 49.29 39.05 -21.26
N ARG A 921 48.07 38.98 -20.70
CA ARG A 921 47.39 40.07 -19.97
C ARG A 921 47.63 39.95 -18.46
N ALA A 922 48.88 40.10 -18.03
CA ALA A 922 49.29 39.84 -16.64
C ALA A 922 48.59 40.70 -15.59
N SER A 923 48.18 41.94 -15.92
CA SER A 923 47.41 42.80 -15.01
C SER A 923 46.01 42.25 -14.73
N ASP A 924 45.37 41.72 -15.78
CA ASP A 924 43.99 41.24 -15.71
C ASP A 924 43.95 39.87 -15.04
N ALA A 925 44.94 39.02 -15.33
CA ALA A 925 45.15 37.76 -14.61
C ALA A 925 45.38 37.97 -13.11
N ARG A 926 46.19 38.97 -12.72
CA ARG A 926 46.38 39.32 -11.29
C ARG A 926 45.07 39.77 -10.65
N ARG A 927 44.34 40.68 -11.30
CA ARG A 927 43.04 41.16 -10.79
C ARG A 927 42.04 40.03 -10.58
N ALA A 928 41.93 39.12 -11.56
CA ALA A 928 41.05 37.96 -11.45
C ALA A 928 41.43 37.05 -10.26
N ARG A 929 42.73 36.84 -10.00
CA ARG A 929 43.19 36.10 -8.82
C ARG A 929 42.93 36.83 -7.51
N ASP A 930 43.18 38.12 -7.45
CA ASP A 930 42.91 38.93 -6.25
C ASP A 930 41.41 38.90 -5.89
N ASP A 931 40.52 38.89 -6.91
CA ASP A 931 39.08 38.74 -6.72
C ASP A 931 38.69 37.35 -6.19
N LEU A 932 39.34 36.28 -6.65
CA LEU A 932 39.16 34.93 -6.11
C LEU A 932 39.60 34.84 -4.64
N ASP A 933 40.81 35.31 -4.32
CA ASP A 933 41.37 35.26 -2.97
C ASP A 933 40.51 36.02 -1.95
N ARG A 934 39.77 37.04 -2.40
CA ARG A 934 38.85 37.82 -1.57
C ARG A 934 37.50 37.14 -1.34
N LEU A 935 36.99 36.43 -2.34
CA LEU A 935 35.59 35.97 -2.39
C LEU A 935 35.43 34.46 -2.19
N VAL A 936 36.51 33.69 -2.23
CA VAL A 936 36.51 32.23 -2.11
C VAL A 936 37.26 31.80 -0.85
N SER A 937 36.63 30.95 -0.04
CA SER A 937 37.25 30.43 1.18
C SER A 937 38.44 29.51 0.89
N PRO A 938 39.43 29.42 1.81
CA PRO A 938 40.57 28.51 1.65
C PRO A 938 40.17 27.04 1.49
N ALA A 939 39.08 26.62 2.16
CA ALA A 939 38.54 25.27 2.04
C ALA A 939 38.08 24.96 0.60
N MET A 940 37.46 25.93 -0.08
CA MET A 940 37.01 25.80 -1.46
C MET A 940 38.19 25.76 -2.44
N VAL A 941 39.23 26.58 -2.21
CA VAL A 941 40.46 26.57 -3.03
C VAL A 941 41.18 25.21 -2.95
N ALA A 942 41.24 24.61 -1.76
CA ALA A 942 41.83 23.28 -1.56
C ALA A 942 41.08 22.17 -2.33
N LEU A 943 39.77 22.33 -2.52
CA LEU A 943 38.91 21.37 -3.22
C LEU A 943 39.13 21.40 -4.73
N ASP A 944 39.28 22.58 -5.34
CA ASP A 944 39.46 22.72 -6.80
C ASP A 944 40.84 22.23 -7.27
N ALA A 945 41.87 22.35 -6.44
CA ALA A 945 43.20 21.78 -6.72
C ALA A 945 43.17 20.25 -6.96
N LEU A 946 42.14 19.56 -6.43
CA LEU A 946 41.88 18.13 -6.60
C LEU A 946 40.90 17.82 -7.74
N ALA A 947 40.15 18.80 -8.23
CA ALA A 947 38.99 18.64 -9.10
C ALA A 947 39.26 19.17 -10.52
N ARG A 948 40.37 18.77 -11.15
CA ARG A 948 40.62 19.04 -12.58
C ARG A 948 39.66 18.23 -13.46
N TRP A 949 38.43 18.73 -13.60
CA TRP A 949 37.35 18.25 -14.47
C TRP A 949 37.37 18.95 -15.82
#